data_AF-A0A931Z415-F1
#
_entry.id   AF-A0A931Z415-F1
#
_cell.length_a   1.000
_cell.length_b   1.000
_cell.length_c   1.000
_cell.angle_alpha   90.00
_cell.angle_beta   90.00
_cell.angle_gamma   90.00
#
_symmetry.space_group_name_H-M   'P 1'
#
loop_
_entity.id
_entity.type
_entity.pdbx_description
1 polymer ?
#
loop_
_entity_poly.entity_id
_entity_poly.type
_entity_poly.pdbx_seq_one_letter_code
_entity_poly.pdbx_strand_id
1 'polypeptide(L)'
;EVRRREYELGAERFGWKQKYHPPGATPGPVKLGVGCAGAAWMSGGKGTQAEMQINPDGTVEVRVGTQDLGTGSRTVVQVVAAEILGLELAQISVKIGDTRFPPSGASGGSATTASVAPAIYDTCENALAELKKASGIDDPRGARWREACAKLGNSPLQVRGKWREGLSTGGAGGVQFAEVAVDTETGFVQLRKILVVQDCGAVINRLTCESQINGGVIMGIGYALYEKRVMDARTGVVLNPNFETYKLPGAADIPDIDILLLDMRERGVIGVGEPCNRPAHHARQGACRPQPVACRHRAGAVAGRGLFRPRRHRWPRRRRLHQRRLPRPHLNRSHAVKAFAYVTARSPESAVELVAGQGRFIAGGIDLLSEMKENLVAPDTLVNVKALPGLRDITLGEARWTIGANVTLTSLVEHAGLRRIFPALAEAAEHVGSAQMRNVATVGGNLAQHSRCWYYRHRDVQCLKKGGKRCFAREGETKYHSLFTGSMCLSPCVSNLAVALSVLDATVVVQRGRKTVTLPLAELYQAAWTGARVHNSLKPDNLILRVELPVVAGRRSAYLQMGEKSDFDWALVSCAAAGRLENGRLRDARVALGCVAPIPWQAKEANALLENQPPTVATATTAADRLLKNAEPQEHNAYKIPLAQALVRRAVAKLA
;
A
#
# COMPACT_ATOMS: atom_id res chain seq x y z
N GLU A 1 23.74 28.02 -8.83
CA GLU A 1 22.93 28.48 -9.98
C GLU A 1 21.81 27.51 -10.35
N VAL A 2 22.11 26.27 -10.75
CA VAL A 2 21.10 25.25 -11.12
C VAL A 2 19.96 25.14 -10.09
N ARG A 3 20.27 25.06 -8.80
CA ARG A 3 19.26 25.01 -7.72
C ARG A 3 18.31 26.22 -7.70
N ARG A 4 18.82 27.42 -7.96
CA ARG A 4 17.99 28.64 -8.01
C ARG A 4 17.01 28.53 -9.18
N ARG A 5 17.51 28.13 -10.36
CA ARG A 5 16.69 27.89 -11.55
C ARG A 5 15.62 26.81 -11.31
N GLU A 6 15.95 25.72 -10.61
CA GLU A 6 14.98 24.67 -10.24
C GLU A 6 13.83 25.22 -9.39
N TYR A 7 14.14 26.04 -8.37
CA TYR A 7 13.12 26.67 -7.52
C TYR A 7 12.26 27.68 -8.29
N GLU A 8 12.86 28.52 -9.13
CA GLU A 8 12.15 29.54 -9.91
C GLU A 8 11.18 28.89 -10.91
N LEU A 9 11.68 27.99 -11.75
CA LEU A 9 10.86 27.26 -12.73
C LEU A 9 9.78 26.43 -12.04
N GLY A 10 10.12 25.77 -10.93
CA GLY A 10 9.18 24.98 -10.17
C GLY A 10 8.08 25.82 -9.52
N ALA A 11 8.43 26.96 -8.93
CA ALA A 11 7.45 27.85 -8.31
C ALA A 11 6.49 28.46 -9.34
N GLU A 12 6.98 28.80 -10.53
CA GLU A 12 6.18 29.29 -11.64
C GLU A 12 5.23 28.19 -12.17
N ARG A 13 5.78 27.04 -12.59
CA ARG A 13 4.99 25.93 -13.16
C ARG A 13 3.98 25.35 -12.16
N PHE A 14 4.31 25.34 -10.88
CA PHE A 14 3.41 24.87 -9.83
C PHE A 14 2.29 25.87 -9.50
N GLY A 15 2.46 27.15 -9.83
CA GLY A 15 1.57 28.23 -9.40
C GLY A 15 1.69 28.52 -7.90
N TRP A 16 2.92 28.52 -7.35
CA TRP A 16 3.16 28.62 -5.91
C TRP A 16 2.52 29.86 -5.29
N LYS A 17 2.66 31.03 -5.92
CA LYS A 17 2.13 32.30 -5.40
C LYS A 17 0.61 32.29 -5.26
N GLN A 18 -0.09 31.64 -6.20
CA GLN A 18 -1.55 31.56 -6.22
C GLN A 18 -2.06 30.55 -5.19
N LYS A 19 -1.33 29.45 -4.98
CA LYS A 19 -1.75 28.35 -4.10
C LYS A 19 -1.32 28.52 -2.63
N TYR A 20 -0.28 29.31 -2.38
CA TYR A 20 0.19 29.52 -1.02
C TYR A 20 -0.78 30.43 -0.26
N HIS A 21 -1.28 29.93 0.86
CA HIS A 21 -2.10 30.69 1.79
C HIS A 21 -1.57 30.53 3.23
N PRO A 22 -1.72 31.56 4.09
CA PRO A 22 -1.40 31.44 5.50
C PRO A 22 -2.18 30.30 6.18
N PRO A 23 -1.58 29.60 7.16
CA PRO A 23 -2.28 28.57 7.92
C PRO A 23 -3.59 29.08 8.52
N GLY A 24 -4.68 28.31 8.32
CA GLY A 24 -6.01 28.66 8.84
C GLY A 24 -6.87 29.50 7.90
N ALA A 25 -6.35 29.96 6.75
CA ALA A 25 -7.10 30.79 5.80
C ALA A 25 -8.29 30.09 5.13
N THR A 26 -8.25 28.75 4.95
CA THR A 26 -9.33 28.00 4.32
C THR A 26 -10.44 27.67 5.33
N PRO A 27 -11.74 27.91 5.02
CA PRO A 27 -12.85 27.51 5.89
C PRO A 27 -13.05 25.98 5.92
N GLY A 28 -13.80 25.49 6.91
CA GLY A 28 -14.14 24.06 7.04
C GLY A 28 -13.01 23.15 7.57
N PRO A 29 -13.26 21.83 7.70
CA PRO A 29 -12.33 20.89 8.30
C PRO A 29 -11.20 20.44 7.36
N VAL A 30 -11.40 20.53 6.05
CA VAL A 30 -10.35 20.18 5.07
C VAL A 30 -9.51 21.40 4.77
N LYS A 31 -8.20 21.30 5.03
CA LYS A 31 -7.23 22.37 4.82
C LYS A 31 -6.32 22.03 3.65
N LEU A 32 -6.10 23.00 2.78
CA LEU A 32 -5.16 22.89 1.67
C LEU A 32 -3.80 23.46 2.09
N GLY A 33 -2.73 22.76 1.71
CA GLY A 33 -1.37 23.18 1.97
C GLY A 33 -0.48 22.94 0.77
N VAL A 34 0.54 23.78 0.63
CA VAL A 34 1.61 23.60 -0.35
C VAL A 34 2.96 23.55 0.33
N GLY A 35 3.87 22.74 -0.19
CA GLY A 35 5.21 22.60 0.37
C GLY A 35 6.24 22.30 -0.70
N CYS A 36 7.48 22.66 -0.43
CA CYS A 36 8.59 22.52 -1.36
C CYS A 36 9.82 21.96 -0.65
N ALA A 37 10.58 21.11 -1.33
CA ALA A 37 11.86 20.60 -0.85
C ALA A 37 12.82 20.36 -2.00
N GLY A 38 14.12 20.57 -1.74
CA GLY A 38 15.18 20.26 -2.70
C GLY A 38 16.14 19.22 -2.13
N ALA A 39 16.71 18.38 -3.00
CA ALA A 39 17.76 17.44 -2.65
C ALA A 39 18.85 17.41 -3.71
N ALA A 40 20.06 17.05 -3.31
CA ALA A 40 21.15 16.76 -4.22
C ALA A 40 21.67 15.35 -3.94
N TRP A 41 22.29 14.73 -4.93
CA TRP A 41 22.87 13.40 -4.80
C TRP A 41 24.20 13.27 -5.51
N MET A 42 25.13 12.56 -4.88
CA MET A 42 26.41 12.20 -5.49
C MET A 42 26.20 11.07 -6.51
N SER A 43 25.86 11.43 -7.74
CA SER A 43 25.81 10.53 -8.89
C SER A 43 27.13 10.56 -9.66
N GLY A 44 27.42 9.50 -10.40
CA GLY A 44 28.62 9.38 -11.24
C GLY A 44 28.99 7.93 -11.48
N GLY A 45 29.76 7.66 -12.54
CA GLY A 45 30.17 6.31 -12.92
C GLY A 45 31.42 6.34 -13.77
N LYS A 46 32.25 5.29 -13.69
CA LYS A 46 33.52 5.17 -14.42
C LYS A 46 33.88 3.72 -14.68
N GLY A 47 34.91 3.51 -15.51
CA GLY A 47 35.58 2.21 -15.65
C GLY A 47 34.88 1.21 -16.57
N THR A 48 33.90 1.64 -17.35
CA THR A 48 33.28 0.80 -18.38
C THR A 48 34.15 0.74 -19.64
N GLN A 49 34.18 -0.43 -20.25
CA GLN A 49 34.72 -0.67 -21.58
C GLN A 49 33.60 -1.22 -22.47
N ALA A 50 33.73 -1.02 -23.76
CA ALA A 50 32.76 -1.49 -24.74
C ALA A 50 33.49 -1.98 -26.01
N GLU A 51 32.82 -2.85 -26.74
CA GLU A 51 33.26 -3.35 -28.03
C GLU A 51 32.14 -3.15 -29.04
N MET A 52 32.50 -2.77 -30.26
CA MET A 52 31.58 -2.63 -31.37
C MET A 52 32.09 -3.43 -32.55
N GLN A 53 31.19 -4.19 -33.17
CA GLN A 53 31.42 -4.86 -34.44
C GLN A 53 30.56 -4.18 -35.51
N ILE A 54 31.17 -3.78 -36.62
CA ILE A 54 30.52 -3.22 -37.79
C ILE A 54 30.62 -4.24 -38.91
N ASN A 55 29.48 -4.66 -39.44
CA ASN A 55 29.41 -5.62 -40.53
C ASN A 55 29.40 -4.92 -41.90
N PRO A 56 29.85 -5.59 -42.97
CA PRO A 56 29.86 -5.01 -44.32
C PRO A 56 28.47 -4.62 -44.85
N ASP A 57 27.40 -5.24 -44.35
CA ASP A 57 26.01 -4.92 -44.67
C ASP A 57 25.49 -3.63 -43.98
N GLY A 58 26.33 -3.00 -43.15
CA GLY A 58 26.03 -1.78 -42.41
C GLY A 58 25.30 -2.01 -41.08
N THR A 59 25.13 -3.26 -40.64
CA THR A 59 24.63 -3.56 -39.30
C THR A 59 25.72 -3.41 -38.25
N VAL A 60 25.33 -3.01 -37.04
CA VAL A 60 26.25 -2.76 -35.92
C VAL A 60 25.83 -3.61 -34.73
N GLU A 61 26.79 -4.25 -34.09
CA GLU A 61 26.61 -4.90 -32.79
C GLU A 61 27.47 -4.22 -31.73
N VAL A 62 26.86 -3.77 -30.64
CA VAL A 62 27.55 -3.18 -29.48
C VAL A 62 27.48 -4.15 -28.30
N ARG A 63 28.64 -4.48 -27.73
CA ARG A 63 28.80 -5.44 -26.62
C ARG A 63 29.38 -4.76 -25.40
N VAL A 64 28.67 -4.86 -24.26
CA VAL A 64 29.10 -4.28 -22.97
C VAL A 64 28.67 -5.19 -21.84
N GLY A 65 29.57 -5.49 -20.89
CA GLY A 65 29.27 -6.30 -19.70
C GLY A 65 28.34 -5.64 -18.66
N THR A 66 27.61 -4.58 -19.03
CA THR A 66 26.68 -3.86 -18.14
C THR A 66 25.42 -4.67 -17.85
N GLN A 67 24.66 -4.26 -16.83
CA GLN A 67 23.41 -4.91 -16.42
C GLN A 67 22.24 -3.96 -16.62
N ASP A 68 21.08 -4.51 -16.99
CA ASP A 68 19.83 -3.75 -17.01
C ASP A 68 18.92 -4.26 -15.90
N LEU A 69 18.73 -3.42 -14.88
CA LEU A 69 17.85 -3.71 -13.73
C LEU A 69 16.47 -3.07 -13.91
N GLY A 70 16.07 -2.76 -15.15
CA GLY A 70 14.85 -2.03 -15.47
C GLY A 70 15.05 -0.52 -15.62
N THR A 71 16.29 -0.07 -15.81
CA THR A 71 16.64 1.35 -16.01
C THR A 71 16.73 1.73 -17.49
N GLY A 72 16.63 0.76 -18.40
CA GLY A 72 16.72 0.99 -19.85
C GLY A 72 18.17 1.12 -20.34
N SER A 73 19.11 0.44 -19.67
CA SER A 73 20.55 0.50 -20.01
C SER A 73 20.82 0.03 -21.45
N ARG A 74 20.06 -0.95 -21.95
CA ARG A 74 20.15 -1.38 -23.36
C ARG A 74 19.78 -0.25 -24.32
N THR A 75 18.68 0.46 -24.04
CA THR A 75 18.20 1.58 -24.85
C THR A 75 19.19 2.74 -24.82
N VAL A 76 19.78 3.05 -23.66
CA VAL A 76 20.81 4.10 -23.54
C VAL A 76 21.99 3.80 -24.46
N VAL A 77 22.52 2.57 -24.46
CA VAL A 77 23.62 2.18 -25.35
C VAL A 77 23.25 2.37 -26.81
N GLN A 78 22.05 1.92 -27.19
CA GLN A 78 21.56 1.97 -28.57
C GLN A 78 21.39 3.42 -29.05
N VAL A 79 20.77 4.29 -28.23
CA VAL A 79 20.54 5.71 -28.56
C VAL A 79 21.85 6.46 -28.70
N VAL A 80 22.80 6.27 -27.76
CA VAL A 80 24.11 6.93 -27.84
C VAL A 80 24.86 6.50 -29.09
N ALA A 81 24.86 5.20 -29.42
CA ALA A 81 25.50 4.71 -30.64
C ALA A 81 24.81 5.24 -31.91
N ALA A 82 23.48 5.25 -31.96
CA ALA A 82 22.70 5.77 -33.08
C ALA A 82 22.97 7.25 -33.34
N GLU A 83 22.96 8.09 -32.30
CA GLU A 83 23.20 9.53 -32.41
C GLU A 83 24.62 9.83 -32.94
N ILE A 84 25.63 9.11 -32.48
CA ILE A 84 27.04 9.37 -32.86
C ILE A 84 27.35 8.84 -34.27
N LEU A 85 26.80 7.68 -34.64
CA LEU A 85 27.01 7.08 -35.96
C LEU A 85 26.05 7.64 -37.04
N GLY A 86 24.99 8.34 -36.63
CA GLY A 86 23.93 8.83 -37.51
C GLY A 86 23.05 7.70 -38.07
N LEU A 87 22.74 6.68 -37.26
CA LEU A 87 22.01 5.50 -37.71
C LEU A 87 20.62 5.40 -37.09
N GLU A 88 19.76 4.65 -37.77
CA GLU A 88 18.48 4.23 -37.19
C GLU A 88 18.71 3.16 -36.11
N LEU A 89 17.90 3.18 -35.05
CA LEU A 89 18.01 2.23 -33.93
C LEU A 89 17.97 0.76 -34.41
N ALA A 90 17.17 0.47 -35.43
CA ALA A 90 17.01 -0.87 -36.00
C ALA A 90 18.31 -1.44 -36.62
N GLN A 91 19.28 -0.59 -36.94
CA GLN A 91 20.58 -1.01 -37.48
C GLN A 91 21.57 -1.43 -36.38
N ILE A 92 21.23 -1.20 -35.12
CA ILE A 92 22.13 -1.41 -33.97
C ILE A 92 21.55 -2.48 -33.06
N SER A 93 22.25 -3.60 -32.96
CA SER A 93 22.01 -4.64 -31.96
C SER A 93 22.86 -4.39 -30.71
N VAL A 94 22.24 -4.49 -29.53
CA VAL A 94 22.94 -4.27 -28.26
C VAL A 94 22.93 -5.54 -27.41
N LYS A 95 24.13 -6.05 -27.10
CA LYS A 95 24.36 -7.22 -26.25
C LYS A 95 24.93 -6.79 -24.91
N ILE A 96 24.23 -7.11 -23.82
CA ILE A 96 24.61 -6.77 -22.45
C ILE A 96 24.47 -7.97 -21.50
N GLY A 97 25.18 -7.92 -20.37
CA GLY A 97 25.01 -8.89 -19.28
C GLY A 97 25.77 -10.20 -19.42
N ASP A 98 26.76 -10.29 -20.31
CA ASP A 98 27.60 -11.48 -20.50
C ASP A 98 29.02 -11.22 -19.97
N THR A 99 29.57 -12.18 -19.22
CA THR A 99 30.94 -12.11 -18.66
C THR A 99 32.04 -12.20 -19.72
N ARG A 100 31.70 -12.57 -20.96
CA ARG A 100 32.61 -12.57 -22.11
C ARG A 100 32.76 -11.19 -22.74
N PHE A 101 31.84 -10.26 -22.46
CA PHE A 101 31.90 -8.89 -22.99
C PHE A 101 32.84 -8.01 -22.16
N PRO A 102 33.31 -6.88 -22.71
CA PRO A 102 34.16 -5.95 -21.97
C PRO A 102 33.52 -5.51 -20.64
N PRO A 103 34.32 -5.34 -19.57
CA PRO A 103 33.79 -5.09 -18.24
C PRO A 103 33.08 -3.73 -18.15
N SER A 104 32.04 -3.67 -17.32
CA SER A 104 31.31 -2.44 -16.99
C SER A 104 31.34 -2.17 -15.49
N GLY A 105 31.18 -0.90 -15.10
CA GLY A 105 30.89 -0.54 -13.73
C GLY A 105 29.61 -1.22 -13.21
N ALA A 106 29.53 -1.39 -11.89
CA ALA A 106 28.36 -1.99 -11.24
C ALA A 106 27.13 -1.07 -11.32
N SER A 107 25.96 -1.66 -11.49
CA SER A 107 24.69 -0.92 -11.43
C SER A 107 24.27 -0.65 -9.98
N GLY A 108 24.43 0.59 -9.55
CA GLY A 108 24.06 1.09 -8.22
C GLY A 108 24.49 2.54 -8.03
N GLY A 109 23.92 3.24 -7.03
CA GLY A 109 24.29 4.63 -6.72
C GLY A 109 24.13 5.62 -7.88
N SER A 110 23.22 5.33 -8.81
CA SER A 110 22.98 6.14 -10.03
C SER A 110 24.21 6.28 -10.94
N ALA A 111 25.00 5.20 -11.07
CA ALA A 111 26.26 5.19 -11.81
C ALA A 111 26.19 4.67 -13.25
N THR A 112 25.18 3.84 -13.61
CA THR A 112 25.21 3.05 -14.84
C THR A 112 25.32 3.91 -16.10
N THR A 113 24.39 4.84 -16.34
CA THR A 113 24.39 5.69 -17.54
C THR A 113 25.67 6.54 -17.65
N ALA A 114 26.13 7.11 -16.53
CA ALA A 114 27.35 7.91 -16.46
C ALA A 114 28.63 7.09 -16.70
N SER A 115 28.59 5.78 -16.45
CA SER A 115 29.70 4.88 -16.78
C SER A 115 29.62 4.38 -18.22
N VAL A 116 28.43 4.08 -18.73
CA VAL A 116 28.25 3.41 -20.02
C VAL A 116 28.33 4.39 -21.17
N ALA A 117 27.62 5.52 -21.12
CA ALA A 117 27.52 6.44 -22.25
C ALA A 117 28.88 7.00 -22.71
N PRO A 118 29.81 7.44 -21.81
CA PRO A 118 31.14 7.86 -22.24
C PRO A 118 31.97 6.76 -22.91
N ALA A 119 31.80 5.50 -22.50
CA ALA A 119 32.51 4.38 -23.10
C ALA A 119 31.95 4.03 -24.49
N ILE A 120 30.63 4.10 -24.66
CA ILE A 120 29.99 3.96 -25.98
C ILE A 120 30.44 5.08 -26.90
N TYR A 121 30.50 6.32 -26.41
CA TYR A 121 30.96 7.46 -27.18
C TYR A 121 32.38 7.22 -27.73
N ASP A 122 33.32 6.85 -26.85
CA ASP A 122 34.70 6.55 -27.24
C ASP A 122 34.77 5.40 -28.25
N THR A 123 33.95 4.36 -28.05
CA THR A 123 33.87 3.22 -28.97
C THR A 123 33.36 3.65 -30.36
N CYS A 124 32.37 4.53 -30.42
CA CYS A 124 31.84 5.05 -31.69
C CYS A 124 32.85 5.93 -32.43
N GLU A 125 33.56 6.80 -31.72
CA GLU A 125 34.62 7.63 -32.34
C GLU A 125 35.76 6.78 -32.89
N ASN A 126 36.18 5.75 -32.15
CA ASN A 126 37.18 4.78 -32.63
C ASN A 126 36.66 4.02 -33.86
N ALA A 127 35.38 3.62 -33.86
CA ALA A 127 34.72 3.00 -35.01
C ALA A 127 34.76 3.90 -36.26
N LEU A 128 34.41 5.18 -36.10
CA LEU A 128 34.39 6.14 -37.22
C LEU A 128 35.80 6.42 -37.76
N ALA A 129 36.80 6.52 -36.87
CA ALA A 129 38.19 6.72 -37.27
C ALA A 129 38.73 5.52 -38.07
N GLU A 130 38.47 4.29 -37.62
CA GLU A 130 38.91 3.07 -38.32
C GLU A 130 38.10 2.84 -39.60
N LEU A 131 36.80 3.12 -39.60
CA LEU A 131 35.96 3.03 -40.80
C LEU A 131 36.37 4.05 -41.86
N LYS A 132 36.74 5.28 -41.46
CA LYS A 132 37.33 6.29 -42.35
C LYS A 132 38.61 5.78 -43.00
N LYS A 133 39.53 5.22 -42.21
CA LYS A 133 40.79 4.64 -42.73
C LYS A 133 40.54 3.49 -43.70
N ALA A 134 39.59 2.60 -43.39
CA ALA A 134 39.30 1.43 -44.20
C ALA A 134 38.52 1.77 -45.49
N SER A 135 37.62 2.75 -45.44
CA SER A 135 36.74 3.10 -46.57
C SER A 135 37.24 4.25 -47.44
N GLY A 136 38.15 5.08 -46.91
CA GLY A 136 38.57 6.34 -47.51
C GLY A 136 37.51 7.44 -47.49
N ILE A 137 36.37 7.24 -46.80
CA ILE A 137 35.28 8.23 -46.71
C ILE A 137 35.51 9.14 -45.51
N ASP A 138 35.60 10.44 -45.76
CA ASP A 138 36.01 11.43 -44.75
C ASP A 138 35.12 11.53 -43.53
N ASP A 139 33.81 11.33 -43.70
CA ASP A 139 32.84 11.22 -42.60
C ASP A 139 31.83 10.11 -42.94
N PRO A 140 32.01 8.90 -42.39
CA PRO A 140 31.22 7.73 -42.77
C PRO A 140 29.85 7.64 -42.08
N ARG A 141 29.35 8.73 -41.46
CA ARG A 141 28.06 8.74 -40.75
C ARG A 141 26.85 8.82 -41.69
N GLY A 142 25.66 8.50 -41.16
CA GLY A 142 24.39 8.81 -41.82
C GLY A 142 24.22 8.11 -43.17
N ALA A 143 23.84 8.89 -44.18
CA ALA A 143 23.60 8.38 -45.54
C ALA A 143 24.81 7.67 -46.16
N ARG A 144 26.04 8.01 -45.74
CA ARG A 144 27.29 7.41 -46.24
C ARG A 144 27.71 6.13 -45.51
N TRP A 145 26.96 5.74 -44.48
CA TRP A 145 27.30 4.60 -43.64
C TRP A 145 27.38 3.28 -44.41
N ARG A 146 26.37 2.98 -45.23
CA ARG A 146 26.33 1.73 -46.02
C ARG A 146 27.45 1.68 -47.04
N GLU A 147 27.75 2.80 -47.70
CA GLU A 147 28.86 2.90 -48.65
C GLU A 147 30.20 2.64 -47.96
N ALA A 148 30.41 3.23 -46.78
CA ALA A 148 31.62 3.04 -45.98
C ALA A 148 31.78 1.59 -45.54
N CYS A 149 30.71 0.96 -45.05
CA CYS A 149 30.72 -0.43 -44.58
C CYS A 149 30.96 -1.42 -45.72
N ALA A 150 30.40 -1.18 -46.91
CA ALA A 150 30.60 -2.05 -48.07
C ALA A 150 32.08 -2.18 -48.49
N LYS A 151 32.92 -1.18 -48.15
CA LYS A 151 34.37 -1.20 -48.43
C LYS A 151 35.20 -2.02 -47.43
N LEU A 152 34.58 -2.58 -46.38
CA LEU A 152 35.26 -3.45 -45.41
C LEU A 152 35.57 -4.86 -45.97
N GLY A 153 34.99 -5.25 -47.10
CA GLY A 153 35.15 -6.58 -47.68
C GLY A 153 34.41 -7.66 -46.86
N ASN A 154 35.03 -8.83 -46.65
CA ASN A 154 34.39 -9.98 -45.97
C ASN A 154 34.61 -10.00 -44.45
N SER A 155 35.39 -9.07 -43.90
CA SER A 155 35.79 -9.08 -42.49
C SER A 155 35.09 -7.95 -41.72
N PRO A 156 34.29 -8.25 -40.68
CA PRO A 156 33.72 -7.23 -39.82
C PRO A 156 34.82 -6.41 -39.13
N LEU A 157 34.60 -5.09 -39.03
CA LEU A 157 35.46 -4.20 -38.27
C LEU A 157 35.11 -4.33 -36.78
N GLN A 158 36.08 -4.67 -35.94
CA GLN A 158 35.92 -4.71 -34.49
C GLN A 158 36.74 -3.62 -33.82
N VAL A 159 36.09 -2.79 -33.01
CA VAL A 159 36.73 -1.73 -32.26
C VAL A 159 36.37 -1.79 -30.79
N ARG A 160 37.26 -1.28 -29.94
CA ARG A 160 37.02 -1.16 -28.50
C ARG A 160 37.13 0.30 -28.08
N GLY A 161 36.37 0.64 -27.05
CA GLY A 161 36.47 1.93 -26.37
C GLY A 161 36.44 1.76 -24.87
N LYS A 162 36.82 2.84 -24.19
CA LYS A 162 36.86 2.91 -22.72
C LYS A 162 36.20 4.19 -22.25
N TRP A 163 35.76 4.19 -20.99
CA TRP A 163 35.21 5.37 -20.35
C TRP A 163 36.17 6.56 -20.48
N ARG A 164 35.64 7.71 -20.93
CA ARG A 164 36.40 8.94 -21.18
C ARG A 164 36.02 10.02 -20.18
N GLU A 165 37.04 10.67 -19.61
CA GLU A 165 36.87 11.81 -18.71
C GLU A 165 36.28 13.03 -19.44
N GLY A 166 35.51 13.86 -18.74
CA GLY A 166 34.89 15.08 -19.28
C GLY A 166 33.53 14.88 -19.97
N LEU A 167 33.12 13.65 -20.28
CA LEU A 167 31.79 13.35 -20.85
C LEU A 167 30.70 13.06 -19.81
N SER A 168 31.10 12.89 -18.56
CA SER A 168 30.21 12.68 -17.42
C SER A 168 30.69 13.52 -16.25
N THR A 169 29.76 14.22 -15.62
CA THR A 169 29.99 14.87 -14.32
C THR A 169 29.22 14.12 -13.23
N GLY A 170 29.15 14.70 -12.04
CA GLY A 170 28.33 14.19 -10.94
C GLY A 170 27.41 15.26 -10.39
N GLY A 171 26.64 14.87 -9.36
CA GLY A 171 25.83 15.81 -8.61
C GLY A 171 24.46 16.06 -9.24
N ALA A 172 23.60 15.05 -9.29
CA ALA A 172 22.21 15.22 -9.67
C ALA A 172 21.47 16.09 -8.65
N GLY A 173 20.56 16.92 -9.14
CA GLY A 173 19.76 17.86 -8.36
C GLY A 173 18.28 17.68 -8.63
N GLY A 174 17.45 18.03 -7.65
CA GLY A 174 16.03 18.14 -7.89
C GLY A 174 15.30 18.91 -6.80
N VAL A 175 14.20 19.54 -7.19
CA VAL A 175 13.25 20.24 -6.32
C VAL A 175 11.86 19.69 -6.58
N GLN A 176 11.11 19.45 -5.51
CA GLN A 176 9.73 18.98 -5.59
C GLN A 176 8.77 19.92 -4.89
N PHE A 177 7.59 20.06 -5.46
CA PHE A 177 6.48 20.85 -4.93
C PHE A 177 5.27 19.93 -4.76
N ALA A 178 4.66 19.97 -3.59
CA ALA A 178 3.52 19.12 -3.25
C ALA A 178 2.32 20.00 -2.88
N GLU A 179 1.15 19.61 -3.38
CA GLU A 179 -0.15 20.11 -2.92
C GLU A 179 -0.86 19.01 -2.12
N VAL A 180 -1.26 19.32 -0.89
CA VAL A 180 -1.92 18.37 0.00
C VAL A 180 -3.26 18.91 0.49
N ALA A 181 -4.23 18.01 0.64
CA ALA A 181 -5.44 18.24 1.41
C ALA A 181 -5.34 17.44 2.72
N VAL A 182 -5.59 18.09 3.85
CA VAL A 182 -5.60 17.47 5.17
C VAL A 182 -6.98 17.67 5.78
N ASP A 183 -7.67 16.57 6.07
CA ASP A 183 -8.86 16.60 6.91
C ASP A 183 -8.44 16.68 8.38
N THR A 184 -8.64 17.83 9.02
CA THR A 184 -8.15 18.07 10.38
C THR A 184 -8.94 17.33 11.45
N GLU A 185 -10.15 16.87 11.15
CA GLU A 185 -10.94 16.09 12.09
C GLU A 185 -10.52 14.62 12.11
N THR A 186 -10.14 14.08 10.95
CA THR A 186 -9.80 12.65 10.79
C THR A 186 -8.29 12.40 10.72
N GLY A 187 -7.50 13.44 10.44
CA GLY A 187 -6.07 13.33 10.18
C GLY A 187 -5.74 12.66 8.84
N PHE A 188 -6.73 12.47 7.96
CA PHE A 188 -6.51 11.92 6.63
C PHE A 188 -5.77 12.94 5.75
N VAL A 189 -4.76 12.48 5.01
CA VAL A 189 -3.96 13.34 4.15
C VAL A 189 -3.98 12.80 2.74
N GLN A 190 -4.47 13.61 1.82
CA GLN A 190 -4.49 13.32 0.40
C GLN A 190 -3.44 14.18 -0.31
N LEU A 191 -2.52 13.54 -1.03
CA LEU A 191 -1.62 14.24 -1.95
C LEU A 191 -2.39 14.48 -3.25
N ARG A 192 -2.52 15.74 -3.66
CA ARG A 192 -3.34 16.15 -4.83
C ARG A 192 -2.51 16.32 -6.09
N LYS A 193 -1.31 16.87 -5.96
CA LYS A 193 -0.39 17.10 -7.07
C LYS A 193 1.05 17.06 -6.56
N ILE A 194 1.94 16.51 -7.37
CA ILE A 194 3.38 16.64 -7.17
C ILE A 194 4.03 17.12 -8.46
N LEU A 195 4.86 18.15 -8.36
CA LEU A 195 5.75 18.60 -9.44
C LEU A 195 7.18 18.26 -9.05
N VAL A 196 7.92 17.69 -9.98
CA VAL A 196 9.35 17.43 -9.86
C VAL A 196 10.09 18.24 -10.91
N VAL A 197 11.00 19.09 -10.48
CA VAL A 197 12.02 19.71 -11.34
C VAL A 197 13.32 18.96 -11.10
N GLN A 198 13.84 18.29 -12.12
CA GLN A 198 14.97 17.37 -11.98
C GLN A 198 16.09 17.74 -12.95
N ASP A 199 17.29 17.82 -12.41
CA ASP A 199 18.54 17.94 -13.15
C ASP A 199 19.33 16.63 -13.04
N CYS A 200 19.65 16.06 -14.21
CA CYS A 200 20.45 14.84 -14.34
C CYS A 200 21.47 14.96 -15.49
N GLY A 201 21.94 16.18 -15.77
CA GLY A 201 22.80 16.43 -16.92
C GLY A 201 22.08 16.21 -18.25
N ALA A 202 22.76 15.59 -19.22
CA ALA A 202 22.21 15.28 -20.54
C ALA A 202 21.12 14.19 -20.46
N VAL A 203 19.93 14.50 -20.98
CA VAL A 203 18.82 13.54 -21.05
C VAL A 203 18.94 12.68 -22.31
N ILE A 204 19.47 11.45 -22.16
CA ILE A 204 19.65 10.52 -23.27
C ILE A 204 18.33 9.95 -23.79
N ASN A 205 17.48 9.44 -22.88
CA ASN A 205 16.17 8.92 -23.23
C ASN A 205 15.15 9.43 -22.22
N ARG A 206 14.31 10.34 -22.71
CA ARG A 206 13.30 11.04 -21.91
C ARG A 206 12.33 10.09 -21.23
N LEU A 207 11.78 9.12 -21.98
CA LEU A 207 10.77 8.20 -21.46
C LEU A 207 11.32 7.34 -20.30
N THR A 208 12.52 6.78 -20.45
CA THR A 208 13.15 6.00 -19.38
C THR A 208 13.52 6.87 -18.18
N CYS A 209 13.93 8.12 -18.41
CA CYS A 209 14.27 9.06 -17.34
C CYS A 209 13.02 9.44 -16.54
N GLU A 210 11.94 9.82 -17.21
CA GLU A 210 10.64 10.12 -16.59
C GLU A 210 10.09 8.90 -15.86
N SER A 211 10.22 7.69 -16.41
CA SER A 211 9.83 6.45 -15.73
C SER A 211 10.60 6.21 -14.43
N GLN A 212 11.91 6.49 -14.39
CA GLN A 212 12.71 6.39 -13.16
C GLN A 212 12.31 7.43 -12.12
N ILE A 213 12.03 8.67 -12.57
CA ILE A 213 11.55 9.74 -11.69
C ILE A 213 10.19 9.38 -11.10
N ASN A 214 9.24 8.88 -11.90
CA ASN A 214 7.95 8.39 -11.42
C ASN A 214 8.12 7.33 -10.32
N GLY A 215 8.95 6.30 -10.56
CA GLY A 215 9.25 5.28 -9.56
C GLY A 215 9.89 5.86 -8.28
N GLY A 216 10.83 6.79 -8.43
CA GLY A 216 11.46 7.48 -7.30
C GLY A 216 10.49 8.32 -6.47
N VAL A 217 9.57 9.04 -7.12
CA VAL A 217 8.54 9.85 -6.46
C VAL A 217 7.55 8.96 -5.73
N ILE A 218 7.07 7.88 -6.35
CA ILE A 218 6.17 6.90 -5.72
C ILE A 218 6.82 6.31 -4.47
N MET A 219 8.09 5.94 -4.55
CA MET A 219 8.87 5.48 -3.39
C MET A 219 8.98 6.55 -2.30
N GLY A 220 9.23 7.81 -2.68
CA GLY A 220 9.30 8.94 -1.75
C GLY A 220 7.97 9.23 -1.06
N ILE A 221 6.85 9.09 -1.78
CA ILE A 221 5.49 9.18 -1.23
C ILE A 221 5.26 8.03 -0.25
N GLY A 222 5.64 6.79 -0.61
CA GLY A 222 5.55 5.61 0.24
C GLY A 222 6.22 5.82 1.60
N TYR A 223 7.49 6.26 1.61
CA TYR A 223 8.24 6.61 2.82
C TYR A 223 7.60 7.74 3.63
N ALA A 224 6.94 8.70 2.96
CA ALA A 224 6.33 9.85 3.62
C ALA A 224 5.02 9.54 4.34
N LEU A 225 4.30 8.51 3.90
CA LEU A 225 2.91 8.32 4.26
C LEU A 225 2.59 6.97 4.89
N TYR A 226 3.23 5.91 4.44
CA TYR A 226 2.73 4.55 4.64
C TYR A 226 3.81 3.61 5.19
N GLU A 227 5.01 3.67 4.62
CA GLU A 227 6.06 2.71 4.86
C GLU A 227 6.69 2.93 6.24
N LYS A 228 6.50 1.95 7.14
CA LYS A 228 7.11 1.93 8.46
C LYS A 228 7.40 0.49 8.84
N ARG A 229 8.64 0.16 9.19
CA ARG A 229 8.94 -1.11 9.87
C ARG A 229 8.59 -0.97 11.34
N VAL A 230 7.57 -1.70 11.79
CA VAL A 230 7.08 -1.66 13.16
C VAL A 230 7.81 -2.74 13.97
N MET A 231 8.71 -2.32 14.85
CA MET A 231 9.39 -3.20 15.79
C MET A 231 8.65 -3.18 17.12
N ASP A 232 8.28 -4.35 17.65
CA ASP A 232 7.84 -4.42 19.03
C ASP A 232 9.05 -4.28 19.97
N ALA A 233 9.04 -3.25 20.82
CA ALA A 233 10.20 -2.92 21.65
C ALA A 233 10.52 -3.99 22.70
N ARG A 234 9.53 -4.79 23.13
CA ARG A 234 9.69 -5.80 24.18
C ARG A 234 10.16 -7.14 23.63
N THR A 235 9.56 -7.59 22.53
CA THR A 235 9.86 -8.91 21.95
C THR A 235 10.92 -8.84 20.85
N GLY A 236 11.20 -7.65 20.30
CA GLY A 236 12.15 -7.46 19.20
C GLY A 236 11.66 -7.95 17.85
N VAL A 237 10.41 -8.43 17.75
CA VAL A 237 9.84 -8.93 16.49
C VAL A 237 9.36 -7.79 15.60
N VAL A 238 9.39 -8.02 14.29
CA VAL A 238 8.78 -7.12 13.30
C VAL A 238 7.29 -7.44 13.25
N LEU A 239 6.42 -6.52 13.66
CA LEU A 239 4.98 -6.74 13.72
C LEU A 239 4.30 -6.68 12.36
N ASN A 240 4.93 -6.07 11.36
CA ASN A 240 4.43 -5.98 10.00
C ASN A 240 5.39 -6.55 8.94
N PRO A 241 5.71 -7.86 8.98
CA PRO A 241 6.73 -8.46 8.14
C PRO A 241 6.27 -8.79 6.71
N ASN A 242 5.00 -8.51 6.37
CA ASN A 242 4.38 -8.89 5.10
C ASN A 242 3.64 -7.72 4.45
N PHE A 243 3.31 -7.83 3.16
CA PHE A 243 2.62 -6.77 2.40
C PHE A 243 1.14 -6.57 2.77
N GLU A 244 0.54 -7.43 3.60
CA GLU A 244 -0.80 -7.16 4.17
C GLU A 244 -0.72 -6.04 5.21
N THR A 245 0.37 -6.03 5.98
CA THR A 245 0.53 -5.17 7.15
C THR A 245 1.57 -4.07 6.98
N TYR A 246 2.53 -4.26 6.08
CA TYR A 246 3.45 -3.23 5.59
C TYR A 246 2.78 -2.47 4.46
N LYS A 247 2.41 -1.22 4.73
CA LYS A 247 1.60 -0.43 3.80
C LYS A 247 2.46 0.16 2.70
N LEU A 248 2.07 -0.15 1.46
CA LEU A 248 2.55 0.52 0.25
C LEU A 248 1.43 1.38 -0.34
N PRO A 249 1.74 2.52 -0.97
CA PRO A 249 0.76 3.30 -1.70
C PRO A 249 0.16 2.48 -2.85
N GLY A 250 -1.16 2.56 -3.03
CA GLY A 250 -1.85 2.05 -4.21
C GLY A 250 -2.09 3.14 -5.26
N ALA A 251 -2.68 2.78 -6.39
CA ALA A 251 -2.97 3.73 -7.47
C ALA A 251 -3.82 4.93 -6.99
N ALA A 252 -4.79 4.71 -6.09
CA ALA A 252 -5.63 5.77 -5.52
C ALA A 252 -4.91 6.70 -4.52
N ASP A 253 -3.68 6.35 -4.11
CA ASP A 253 -2.85 7.16 -3.22
C ASP A 253 -1.84 8.03 -3.99
N ILE A 254 -1.63 7.76 -5.28
CA ILE A 254 -0.63 8.44 -6.11
C ILE A 254 -1.33 9.49 -6.98
N PRO A 255 -0.99 10.79 -6.85
CA PRO A 255 -1.53 11.84 -7.71
C PRO A 255 -0.84 11.83 -9.08
N ASP A 256 -1.30 12.71 -9.97
CA ASP A 256 -0.52 13.07 -11.16
C ASP A 256 0.86 13.61 -10.76
N ILE A 257 1.90 13.01 -11.35
CA ILE A 257 3.30 13.41 -11.18
C ILE A 257 3.70 14.23 -12.42
N ASP A 258 3.80 15.55 -12.24
CA ASP A 258 4.30 16.46 -13.27
C ASP A 258 5.83 16.49 -13.19
N ILE A 259 6.51 16.26 -14.32
CA ILE A 259 7.97 16.18 -14.39
C ILE A 259 8.49 17.25 -15.35
N LEU A 260 9.38 18.10 -14.83
CA LEU A 260 10.18 19.05 -15.58
C LEU A 260 11.65 18.62 -15.55
N LEU A 261 12.10 18.03 -16.65
CA LEU A 261 13.51 17.70 -16.85
C LEU A 261 14.29 18.93 -17.31
N LEU A 262 15.42 19.20 -16.65
CA LEU A 262 16.41 20.15 -17.12
C LEU A 262 17.45 19.38 -17.94
N ASP A 263 17.36 19.46 -19.27
CA ASP A 263 18.38 18.90 -20.17
C ASP A 263 19.61 19.82 -20.20
N MET A 264 20.66 19.41 -19.51
CA MET A 264 21.87 20.19 -19.28
C MET A 264 23.05 19.49 -19.96
N ARG A 265 23.04 19.47 -21.30
CA ARG A 265 24.04 18.73 -22.12
C ARG A 265 25.48 19.14 -21.81
N GLU A 266 25.71 20.40 -21.45
CA GLU A 266 27.00 20.95 -21.05
C GLU A 266 27.59 20.27 -19.80
N ARG A 267 26.76 19.60 -18.99
CA ARG A 267 27.19 18.83 -17.82
C ARG A 267 27.50 17.37 -18.13
N GLY A 268 27.33 16.94 -19.38
CA GLY A 268 27.51 15.55 -19.78
C GLY A 268 26.48 14.62 -19.14
N VAL A 269 26.74 13.31 -19.25
CA VAL A 269 25.77 12.28 -18.84
C VAL A 269 25.88 11.98 -17.35
N ILE A 270 24.77 12.09 -16.62
CA ILE A 270 24.67 11.81 -15.18
C ILE A 270 23.50 10.84 -14.95
N GLY A 271 23.55 10.04 -13.88
CA GLY A 271 22.38 9.29 -13.42
C GLY A 271 21.37 10.18 -12.69
N VAL A 272 20.07 9.85 -12.80
CA VAL A 272 18.95 10.60 -12.20
C VAL A 272 19.12 10.82 -10.70
N GLY A 273 19.65 9.84 -9.96
CA GLY A 273 19.90 10.01 -8.54
C GLY A 273 18.63 9.93 -7.68
N GLU A 274 18.86 10.06 -6.39
CA GLU A 274 17.87 10.09 -5.33
C GLU A 274 17.12 11.43 -5.14
N PRO A 275 17.41 12.56 -5.85
CA PRO A 275 16.59 13.77 -5.74
C PRO A 275 15.13 13.60 -6.22
N CYS A 276 14.81 12.58 -7.02
CA CYS A 276 13.43 12.25 -7.35
C CYS A 276 12.69 11.54 -6.20
N ASN A 277 13.40 11.03 -5.19
CA ASN A 277 12.82 10.31 -4.05
C ASN A 277 12.75 11.18 -2.78
N ARG A 278 13.90 11.68 -2.31
CA ARG A 278 14.03 12.29 -0.96
C ARG A 278 13.14 13.53 -0.70
N PRO A 279 12.94 14.44 -1.67
CA PRO A 279 12.17 15.66 -1.43
C PRO A 279 10.67 15.45 -1.24
N ALA A 280 10.06 14.39 -1.78
CA ALA A 280 8.61 14.15 -1.70
C ALA A 280 8.13 14.15 -0.24
N HIS A 281 8.89 13.48 0.63
CA HIS A 281 8.68 13.43 2.07
C HIS A 281 8.73 14.82 2.71
N HIS A 282 9.75 15.61 2.38
CA HIS A 282 9.96 16.92 3.01
C HIS A 282 9.02 18.01 2.49
N ALA A 283 8.67 17.98 1.19
CA ALA A 283 7.70 18.89 0.59
C ALA A 283 6.33 18.69 1.24
N ARG A 284 5.90 17.44 1.42
CA ARG A 284 4.69 17.10 2.20
C ARG A 284 4.78 17.63 3.63
N GLN A 285 5.88 17.36 4.35
CA GLN A 285 6.01 17.83 5.74
C GLN A 285 5.93 19.35 5.85
N GLY A 286 6.48 20.09 4.88
CA GLY A 286 6.32 21.54 4.77
C GLY A 286 4.86 21.95 4.59
N ALA A 287 4.14 21.26 3.70
CA ALA A 287 2.73 21.53 3.40
C ALA A 287 1.78 21.28 4.59
N CYS A 288 2.18 20.41 5.54
CA CYS A 288 1.37 20.06 6.72
C CYS A 288 1.70 20.88 8.00
N ARG A 289 2.58 21.89 7.96
CA ARG A 289 2.93 22.73 9.14
C ARG A 289 2.07 24.00 9.24
N PRO A 290 1.62 24.46 10.43
CA PRO A 290 1.58 23.81 11.76
C PRO A 290 0.14 23.38 12.08
N GLN A 291 -0.16 22.08 11.98
CA GLN A 291 -1.47 21.56 12.36
C GLN A 291 -1.37 20.48 13.46
N PRO A 292 -2.42 20.30 14.27
CA PRO A 292 -2.32 19.73 15.62
C PRO A 292 -1.88 18.25 15.66
N VAL A 293 -1.63 17.80 16.90
CA VAL A 293 -0.97 16.55 17.33
C VAL A 293 -1.40 15.28 16.55
N ALA A 294 -2.63 15.21 16.04
CA ALA A 294 -3.12 14.10 15.21
C ALA A 294 -2.27 13.83 13.94
N CYS A 295 -1.70 14.88 13.32
CA CYS A 295 -0.78 14.73 12.19
C CYS A 295 0.63 14.27 12.61
N ARG A 296 1.06 14.54 13.86
CA ARG A 296 2.44 14.27 14.31
C ARG A 296 2.72 12.79 14.52
N HIS A 297 1.72 11.97 14.85
CA HIS A 297 1.89 10.51 14.95
C HIS A 297 2.17 9.84 13.59
N ARG A 298 1.88 10.50 12.46
CA ARG A 298 2.32 10.05 11.12
C ARG A 298 3.74 10.51 10.76
N ALA A 299 4.32 11.48 11.47
CA ALA A 299 5.64 12.07 11.16
C ALA A 299 6.80 11.52 12.02
N GLY A 300 6.51 10.68 13.02
CA GLY A 300 7.52 10.12 13.92
C GLY A 300 8.12 8.83 13.37
N ALA A 301 9.25 8.92 12.64
CA ALA A 301 10.39 7.97 12.71
C ALA A 301 11.52 8.18 11.66
N VAL A 302 11.79 9.37 11.09
CA VAL A 302 13.08 9.59 10.35
C VAL A 302 13.63 11.02 10.52
N ALA A 303 13.45 11.62 11.69
CA ALA A 303 14.11 12.88 12.05
C ALA A 303 14.98 12.68 13.30
N GLY A 304 15.91 11.73 13.23
CA GLY A 304 17.06 11.70 14.14
C GLY A 304 18.04 12.80 13.73
N ARG A 305 18.02 13.94 14.42
CA ARG A 305 19.16 14.87 14.42
C ARG A 305 20.37 14.15 15.02
N GLY A 306 21.54 14.47 14.47
CA GLY A 306 22.70 13.59 14.46
C GLY A 306 23.34 13.29 15.81
N LEU A 307 24.09 12.18 15.82
CA LEU A 307 25.43 12.05 16.42
C LEU A 307 25.94 10.61 16.19
N PHE A 308 26.22 10.25 14.93
CA PHE A 308 27.20 9.18 14.66
C PHE A 308 28.58 9.83 14.53
N ARG A 309 29.25 10.04 15.67
CA ARG A 309 30.71 10.20 15.69
C ARG A 309 31.31 8.81 15.48
N PRO A 310 32.09 8.55 14.42
CA PRO A 310 32.76 7.27 14.27
C PRO A 310 33.88 7.17 15.31
N ARG A 311 33.63 6.48 16.42
CA ARG A 311 34.72 5.96 17.25
C ARG A 311 35.41 4.87 16.44
N ARG A 312 36.69 5.11 16.10
CA ARG A 312 37.57 4.16 15.43
C ARG A 312 37.77 2.92 16.32
N HIS A 313 36.92 1.91 16.20
CA HIS A 313 37.24 0.58 16.68
C HIS A 313 38.07 -0.15 15.62
N ARG A 314 39.34 -0.40 15.94
CA ARG A 314 40.22 -1.29 15.17
C ARG A 314 39.61 -2.70 15.17
N TRP A 315 39.14 -3.14 14.00
CA TRP A 315 38.82 -4.55 13.76
C TRP A 315 40.12 -5.38 13.75
N PRO A 316 40.20 -6.51 14.49
CA PRO A 316 41.34 -7.41 14.38
C PRO A 316 41.38 -8.07 12.99
N ARG A 317 42.60 -8.28 12.48
CA ARG A 317 42.87 -8.90 11.18
C ARG A 317 42.22 -10.29 11.08
N ARG A 318 41.53 -10.51 9.94
CA ARG A 318 40.89 -11.78 9.57
C ARG A 318 41.88 -12.94 9.58
N ARG A 319 41.65 -13.96 10.41
CA ARG A 319 42.16 -15.33 10.15
C ARG A 319 41.32 -15.96 9.04
N ARG A 320 41.98 -16.54 8.03
CA ARG A 320 41.34 -17.31 6.95
C ARG A 320 40.68 -18.55 7.56
N LEU A 321 39.35 -18.60 7.57
CA LEU A 321 38.60 -19.82 7.80
C LEU A 321 38.39 -20.51 6.44
N HIS A 322 38.89 -21.74 6.34
CA HIS A 322 38.69 -22.62 5.20
C HIS A 322 37.18 -22.74 4.87
N GLN A 323 36.83 -22.50 3.61
CA GLN A 323 35.50 -22.75 3.06
C GLN A 323 35.23 -24.26 3.07
N ARG A 324 34.60 -24.77 4.11
CA ARG A 324 33.86 -26.03 4.02
C ARG A 324 32.65 -25.78 3.11
N ARG A 325 32.49 -26.61 2.08
CA ARG A 325 31.31 -26.64 1.20
C ARG A 325 30.05 -26.67 2.07
N LEU A 326 29.25 -25.61 2.02
CA LEU A 326 27.93 -25.59 2.62
C LEU A 326 27.07 -26.62 1.86
N PRO A 327 26.33 -27.51 2.55
CA PRO A 327 25.39 -28.39 1.89
C PRO A 327 24.32 -27.56 1.16
N ARG A 328 23.89 -28.05 0.00
CA ARG A 328 22.80 -27.45 -0.80
C ARG A 328 21.61 -27.14 0.10
N PRO A 329 20.93 -25.99 -0.07
CA PRO A 329 19.75 -25.69 0.74
C PRO A 329 18.68 -26.72 0.42
N HIS A 330 18.44 -27.65 1.35
CA HIS A 330 17.14 -28.31 1.41
C HIS A 330 16.12 -27.18 1.48
N LEU A 331 15.25 -27.08 0.47
CA LEU A 331 14.02 -26.29 0.54
C LEU A 331 13.33 -26.66 1.85
N ASN A 332 13.46 -25.78 2.83
CA ASN A 332 13.01 -26.04 4.18
C ASN A 332 11.48 -26.18 4.10
N ARG A 333 10.95 -27.40 4.31
CA ARG A 333 9.50 -27.69 4.35
C ARG A 333 8.75 -26.91 5.45
N SER A 334 9.44 -26.06 6.22
CA SER A 334 8.92 -25.25 7.33
C SER A 334 7.93 -24.13 6.94
N HIS A 335 7.67 -23.95 5.64
CA HIS A 335 6.67 -23.01 5.09
C HIS A 335 5.48 -23.69 4.37
N ALA A 336 5.45 -25.02 4.29
CA ALA A 336 4.32 -25.71 3.66
C ALA A 336 3.11 -25.71 4.62
N VAL A 337 1.94 -25.30 4.12
CA VAL A 337 0.67 -25.45 4.84
C VAL A 337 0.47 -26.93 5.17
N LYS A 338 0.11 -27.25 6.41
CA LYS A 338 -0.22 -28.62 6.83
C LYS A 338 -1.24 -29.23 5.86
N ALA A 339 -0.99 -30.45 5.40
CA ALA A 339 -1.96 -31.16 4.56
C ALA A 339 -3.29 -31.34 5.30
N PHE A 340 -4.39 -31.20 4.58
CA PHE A 340 -5.76 -31.30 5.10
C PHE A 340 -6.65 -32.07 4.13
N ALA A 341 -7.67 -32.73 4.65
CA ALA A 341 -8.77 -33.23 3.83
C ALA A 341 -9.64 -32.06 3.36
N TYR A 342 -10.15 -32.12 2.13
CA TYR A 342 -11.11 -31.15 1.60
C TYR A 342 -12.40 -31.87 1.24
N VAL A 343 -13.50 -31.49 1.88
CA VAL A 343 -14.81 -32.13 1.68
C VAL A 343 -15.84 -31.07 1.36
N THR A 344 -16.79 -31.36 0.47
CA THR A 344 -17.88 -30.43 0.15
C THR A 344 -19.17 -30.90 0.80
N ALA A 345 -19.74 -30.04 1.66
CA ALA A 345 -21.02 -30.30 2.29
C ALA A 345 -22.18 -30.11 1.29
N ARG A 346 -23.24 -30.89 1.47
CA ARG A 346 -24.45 -30.85 0.62
C ARG A 346 -25.69 -30.33 1.35
N SER A 347 -25.68 -30.35 2.68
CA SER A 347 -26.67 -29.71 3.55
C SER A 347 -25.99 -29.05 4.77
N PRO A 348 -26.67 -28.10 5.45
CA PRO A 348 -26.17 -27.53 6.70
C PRO A 348 -25.82 -28.59 7.78
N GLU A 349 -26.65 -29.63 7.90
CA GLU A 349 -26.44 -30.73 8.85
C GLU A 349 -25.18 -31.50 8.50
N SER A 350 -25.03 -31.90 7.24
CA SER A 350 -23.81 -32.57 6.76
C SER A 350 -22.57 -31.69 6.97
N ALA A 351 -22.68 -30.37 6.83
CA ALA A 351 -21.55 -29.47 7.06
C ALA A 351 -21.10 -29.54 8.52
N VAL A 352 -22.06 -29.47 9.46
CA VAL A 352 -21.79 -29.54 10.91
C VAL A 352 -21.21 -30.90 11.31
N GLU A 353 -21.73 -32.00 10.74
CA GLU A 353 -21.21 -33.35 10.98
C GLU A 353 -19.78 -33.54 10.44
N LEU A 354 -19.50 -32.99 9.26
CA LEU A 354 -18.18 -33.09 8.61
C LEU A 354 -17.12 -32.21 9.27
N VAL A 355 -17.49 -31.10 9.93
CA VAL A 355 -16.54 -30.19 10.61
C VAL A 355 -16.17 -30.69 12.02
N ALA A 356 -15.92 -32.00 12.16
CA ALA A 356 -15.54 -32.60 13.42
C ALA A 356 -14.11 -32.19 13.85
N GLY A 357 -13.82 -32.32 15.15
CA GLY A 357 -12.48 -32.12 15.71
C GLY A 357 -11.90 -30.74 15.45
N GLN A 358 -10.76 -30.67 14.75
CA GLN A 358 -10.10 -29.41 14.37
C GLN A 358 -10.54 -28.88 13.01
N GLY A 359 -11.66 -29.36 12.45
CA GLY A 359 -12.19 -28.92 11.17
C GLY A 359 -12.50 -27.42 11.12
N ARG A 360 -12.54 -26.88 9.90
CA ARG A 360 -12.97 -25.50 9.62
C ARG A 360 -13.87 -25.42 8.39
N PHE A 361 -14.89 -24.57 8.45
CA PHE A 361 -15.67 -24.21 7.27
C PHE A 361 -14.85 -23.30 6.35
N ILE A 362 -14.90 -23.55 5.05
CA ILE A 362 -14.33 -22.67 4.03
C ILE A 362 -15.42 -22.17 3.09
N ALA A 363 -15.54 -20.84 3.03
CA ALA A 363 -16.37 -20.12 2.07
C ALA A 363 -15.46 -19.39 1.07
N GLY A 364 -15.40 -18.05 1.15
CA GLY A 364 -14.52 -17.22 0.33
C GLY A 364 -13.03 -17.55 0.44
N GLY A 365 -12.60 -18.05 1.60
CA GLY A 365 -11.20 -18.46 1.85
C GLY A 365 -10.24 -17.30 2.13
N ILE A 366 -10.68 -16.04 1.98
CA ILE A 366 -9.84 -14.85 2.15
C ILE A 366 -9.15 -14.80 3.50
N ASP A 367 -9.90 -15.02 4.59
CA ASP A 367 -9.34 -14.94 5.93
C ASP A 367 -8.68 -16.26 6.36
N LEU A 368 -9.43 -17.36 6.32
CA LEU A 368 -8.98 -18.68 6.78
C LEU A 368 -7.70 -19.15 6.06
N LEU A 369 -7.60 -18.97 4.73
CA LEU A 369 -6.39 -19.40 4.01
C LEU A 369 -5.19 -18.52 4.36
N SER A 370 -5.39 -17.25 4.72
CA SER A 370 -4.31 -16.41 5.24
C SER A 370 -3.82 -16.96 6.58
N GLU A 371 -4.74 -17.25 7.51
CA GLU A 371 -4.40 -17.84 8.82
C GLU A 371 -3.66 -19.19 8.68
N MET A 372 -4.04 -20.01 7.69
CA MET A 372 -3.37 -21.28 7.40
C MET A 372 -1.95 -21.09 6.83
N LYS A 373 -1.77 -20.14 5.90
CA LYS A 373 -0.45 -19.80 5.32
C LYS A 373 0.49 -19.22 6.38
N GLU A 374 -0.06 -18.47 7.33
CA GLU A 374 0.65 -17.92 8.48
C GLU A 374 0.85 -18.95 9.61
N ASN A 375 0.36 -20.19 9.44
CA ASN A 375 0.40 -21.27 10.44
C ASN A 375 -0.23 -20.88 11.79
N LEU A 376 -1.25 -20.03 11.78
CA LEU A 376 -2.04 -19.69 12.96
C LEU A 376 -3.07 -20.77 13.29
N VAL A 377 -3.58 -21.40 12.24
CA VAL A 377 -4.52 -22.53 12.32
C VAL A 377 -4.06 -23.62 11.36
N ALA A 378 -4.25 -24.87 11.76
CA ALA A 378 -3.80 -26.04 11.01
C ALA A 378 -4.87 -27.14 11.01
N PRO A 379 -6.05 -26.87 10.42
CA PRO A 379 -7.19 -27.78 10.46
C PRO A 379 -6.88 -29.10 9.72
N ASP A 380 -7.40 -30.21 10.23
CA ASP A 380 -7.29 -31.51 9.56
C ASP A 380 -8.27 -31.66 8.39
N THR A 381 -9.36 -30.89 8.41
CA THR A 381 -10.41 -30.93 7.39
C THR A 381 -10.93 -29.54 7.09
N LEU A 382 -11.00 -29.19 5.81
CA LEU A 382 -11.72 -28.04 5.31
C LEU A 382 -13.06 -28.47 4.72
N VAL A 383 -14.15 -27.97 5.28
CA VAL A 383 -15.51 -28.24 4.81
C VAL A 383 -15.97 -27.08 3.96
N ASN A 384 -16.04 -27.30 2.65
CA ASN A 384 -16.55 -26.31 1.69
C ASN A 384 -18.06 -26.13 1.85
N VAL A 385 -18.46 -24.91 2.20
CA VAL A 385 -19.87 -24.54 2.41
C VAL A 385 -20.44 -23.69 1.27
N LYS A 386 -19.63 -23.30 0.26
CA LYS A 386 -20.08 -22.47 -0.87
C LYS A 386 -21.17 -23.12 -1.72
N ALA A 387 -21.24 -24.45 -1.71
CA ALA A 387 -22.16 -25.24 -2.51
C ALA A 387 -23.48 -25.54 -1.79
N LEU A 388 -23.66 -25.07 -0.55
CA LEU A 388 -24.91 -25.29 0.18
C LEU A 388 -26.08 -24.58 -0.51
N PRO A 389 -27.20 -25.27 -0.75
CA PRO A 389 -28.36 -24.72 -1.45
C PRO A 389 -29.01 -23.60 -0.62
N GLY A 390 -29.58 -22.60 -1.30
CA GLY A 390 -30.33 -21.50 -0.67
C GLY A 390 -29.50 -20.45 0.06
N LEU A 391 -28.18 -20.65 0.24
CA LEU A 391 -27.34 -19.71 0.99
C LEU A 391 -26.78 -18.56 0.14
N ARG A 392 -27.04 -18.53 -1.16
CA ARG A 392 -26.60 -17.47 -2.09
C ARG A 392 -27.70 -16.47 -2.43
N ASP A 393 -28.89 -16.66 -1.90
CA ASP A 393 -30.06 -15.89 -2.28
C ASP A 393 -30.23 -14.67 -1.38
N ILE A 394 -30.80 -13.61 -1.97
CA ILE A 394 -31.33 -12.45 -1.27
C ILE A 394 -32.84 -12.51 -1.47
N THR A 395 -33.59 -12.80 -0.42
CA THR A 395 -35.05 -12.89 -0.45
C THR A 395 -35.64 -11.60 0.11
N LEU A 396 -36.47 -10.95 -0.70
CA LEU A 396 -37.14 -9.71 -0.36
C LEU A 396 -38.50 -10.04 0.28
N GLY A 397 -38.84 -9.34 1.36
CA GLY A 397 -40.15 -9.42 2.01
C GLY A 397 -40.57 -8.05 2.51
N GLU A 398 -41.87 -7.86 2.72
CA GLU A 398 -42.42 -6.56 3.16
C GLU A 398 -41.95 -6.17 4.56
N ALA A 399 -41.93 -7.13 5.49
CA ALA A 399 -41.52 -6.92 6.88
C ALA A 399 -40.04 -7.23 7.13
N ARG A 400 -39.44 -8.14 6.34
CA ARG A 400 -38.10 -8.67 6.58
C ARG A 400 -37.44 -9.11 5.29
N TRP A 401 -36.16 -8.77 5.13
CA TRP A 401 -35.30 -9.30 4.07
C TRP A 401 -34.38 -10.37 4.65
N THR A 402 -34.06 -11.36 3.84
CA THR A 402 -33.16 -12.45 4.19
C THR A 402 -31.98 -12.47 3.24
N ILE A 403 -30.77 -12.48 3.79
CA ILE A 403 -29.52 -12.52 3.03
C ILE A 403 -28.77 -13.80 3.39
N GLY A 404 -28.61 -14.70 2.43
CA GLY A 404 -27.86 -15.94 2.63
C GLY A 404 -26.39 -15.72 2.98
N ALA A 405 -25.81 -16.62 3.78
CA ALA A 405 -24.44 -16.50 4.26
C ALA A 405 -23.37 -16.56 3.15
N ASN A 406 -23.67 -17.18 2.01
CA ASN A 406 -22.79 -17.29 0.84
C ASN A 406 -23.03 -16.19 -0.21
N VAL A 407 -23.94 -15.25 0.04
CA VAL A 407 -24.05 -14.03 -0.78
C VAL A 407 -22.68 -13.33 -0.76
N THR A 408 -22.18 -12.98 -1.95
CA THR A 408 -20.88 -12.31 -2.06
C THR A 408 -20.98 -10.85 -1.68
N LEU A 409 -19.88 -10.25 -1.24
CA LEU A 409 -19.89 -8.82 -0.91
C LEU A 409 -20.13 -7.97 -2.15
N THR A 410 -19.63 -8.37 -3.32
CA THR A 410 -19.94 -7.71 -4.60
C THR A 410 -21.46 -7.71 -4.88
N SER A 411 -22.12 -8.85 -4.66
CA SER A 411 -23.59 -8.92 -4.79
C SER A 411 -24.31 -7.96 -3.84
N LEU A 412 -23.80 -7.74 -2.62
CA LEU A 412 -24.38 -6.73 -1.72
C LEU A 412 -24.19 -5.29 -2.24
N VAL A 413 -23.02 -4.99 -2.78
CA VAL A 413 -22.67 -3.67 -3.32
C VAL A 413 -23.52 -3.30 -4.53
N GLU A 414 -23.74 -4.26 -5.43
CA GLU A 414 -24.42 -4.06 -6.72
C GLU A 414 -25.95 -4.16 -6.62
N HIS A 415 -26.49 -4.74 -5.54
CA HIS A 415 -27.93 -4.93 -5.40
C HIS A 415 -28.66 -3.61 -5.13
N ALA A 416 -29.25 -3.03 -6.18
CA ALA A 416 -29.95 -1.74 -6.13
C ALA A 416 -30.98 -1.62 -4.99
N GLY A 417 -31.73 -2.70 -4.72
CA GLY A 417 -32.69 -2.73 -3.62
C GLY A 417 -32.05 -2.60 -2.23
N LEU A 418 -30.88 -3.21 -2.01
CA LEU A 418 -30.15 -3.13 -0.74
C LEU A 418 -29.58 -1.73 -0.57
N ARG A 419 -29.00 -1.16 -1.62
CA ARG A 419 -28.45 0.19 -1.60
C ARG A 419 -29.52 1.25 -1.28
N ARG A 420 -30.76 1.01 -1.71
CA ARG A 420 -31.91 1.89 -1.42
C ARG A 420 -32.46 1.71 -0.01
N ILE A 421 -32.68 0.46 0.43
CA ILE A 421 -33.39 0.17 1.69
C ILE A 421 -32.45 0.08 2.90
N PHE A 422 -31.23 -0.42 2.70
CA PHE A 422 -30.20 -0.58 3.74
C PHE A 422 -28.84 -0.01 3.26
N PRO A 423 -28.75 1.29 2.93
CA PRO A 423 -27.54 1.90 2.40
C PRO A 423 -26.29 1.61 3.24
N ALA A 424 -26.37 1.64 4.57
CA ALA A 424 -25.23 1.33 5.44
C ALA A 424 -24.63 -0.06 5.19
N LEU A 425 -25.44 -1.06 4.81
CA LEU A 425 -24.95 -2.41 4.55
C LEU A 425 -24.17 -2.47 3.23
N ALA A 426 -24.69 -1.82 2.18
CA ALA A 426 -24.01 -1.72 0.90
C ALA A 426 -22.70 -0.91 1.04
N GLU A 427 -22.77 0.26 1.68
CA GLU A 427 -21.61 1.10 1.98
C GLU A 427 -20.55 0.33 2.81
N ALA A 428 -20.96 -0.46 3.81
CA ALA A 428 -20.03 -1.29 4.58
C ALA A 428 -19.37 -2.39 3.74
N ALA A 429 -20.10 -2.99 2.80
CA ALA A 429 -19.57 -4.00 1.89
C ALA A 429 -18.56 -3.42 0.89
N GLU A 430 -18.79 -2.21 0.37
CA GLU A 430 -17.88 -1.52 -0.57
C GLU A 430 -16.47 -1.33 -0.02
N HIS A 431 -16.39 -1.08 1.28
CA HIS A 431 -15.16 -0.80 1.99
C HIS A 431 -14.32 -2.04 2.33
N VAL A 432 -14.82 -3.24 2.05
CA VAL A 432 -14.09 -4.49 2.36
C VAL A 432 -13.09 -4.81 1.26
N GLY A 433 -11.80 -4.75 1.59
CA GLY A 433 -10.71 -5.24 0.74
C GLY A 433 -10.73 -4.65 -0.68
N SER A 434 -10.26 -5.43 -1.66
CA SER A 434 -10.34 -5.07 -3.08
C SER A 434 -11.57 -5.67 -3.75
N ALA A 435 -11.90 -5.22 -4.97
CA ALA A 435 -12.98 -5.81 -5.77
C ALA A 435 -12.81 -7.34 -5.94
N GLN A 436 -11.58 -7.79 -6.17
CA GLN A 436 -11.23 -9.21 -6.29
C GLN A 436 -11.54 -9.98 -5.00
N MET A 437 -11.29 -9.37 -3.84
CA MET A 437 -11.67 -9.98 -2.56
C MET A 437 -13.18 -10.00 -2.39
N ARG A 438 -13.90 -8.92 -2.72
CA ARG A 438 -15.37 -8.85 -2.60
C ARG A 438 -16.10 -9.85 -3.48
N ASN A 439 -15.54 -10.18 -4.64
CA ASN A 439 -16.10 -11.17 -5.57
C ASN A 439 -16.17 -12.59 -4.98
N VAL A 440 -15.32 -12.90 -3.98
CA VAL A 440 -15.30 -14.23 -3.35
C VAL A 440 -15.62 -14.19 -1.86
N ALA A 441 -15.47 -13.04 -1.20
CA ALA A 441 -15.83 -12.85 0.19
C ALA A 441 -17.35 -12.95 0.35
N THR A 442 -17.78 -13.65 1.39
CA THR A 442 -19.18 -13.98 1.66
C THR A 442 -19.67 -13.30 2.93
N VAL A 443 -20.97 -13.04 3.07
CA VAL A 443 -21.56 -12.46 4.30
C VAL A 443 -21.17 -13.22 5.57
N GLY A 444 -21.37 -14.55 5.58
CA GLY A 444 -21.02 -15.39 6.73
C GLY A 444 -19.53 -15.37 7.04
N GLY A 445 -18.68 -15.44 6.00
CA GLY A 445 -17.24 -15.31 6.13
C GLY A 445 -16.78 -13.94 6.68
N ASN A 446 -17.44 -12.84 6.31
CA ASN A 446 -17.12 -11.51 6.85
C ASN A 446 -17.50 -11.40 8.34
N LEU A 447 -18.63 -11.97 8.76
CA LEU A 447 -19.04 -11.99 10.17
C LEU A 447 -18.15 -12.92 11.00
N ALA A 448 -17.72 -14.04 10.42
CA ALA A 448 -16.87 -15.02 11.09
C ALA A 448 -15.36 -14.71 11.00
N GLN A 449 -14.96 -13.62 10.32
CA GLN A 449 -13.55 -13.28 10.14
C GLN A 449 -12.86 -13.05 11.49
N HIS A 450 -11.58 -13.36 11.56
CA HIS A 450 -10.79 -13.35 12.78
C HIS A 450 -9.96 -12.07 12.94
N SER A 451 -9.40 -11.90 14.14
CA SER A 451 -8.61 -10.77 14.60
C SER A 451 -7.50 -10.33 13.63
N ARG A 452 -7.33 -9.01 13.45
CA ARG A 452 -6.17 -8.38 12.79
C ARG A 452 -5.12 -7.83 13.77
N CYS A 453 -5.16 -8.28 15.02
CA CYS A 453 -4.15 -7.94 16.02
C CYS A 453 -2.75 -8.36 15.54
N TRP A 454 -1.77 -7.46 15.65
CA TRP A 454 -0.36 -7.71 15.31
C TRP A 454 0.13 -9.05 15.87
N TYR A 455 -0.07 -9.25 17.16
CA TYR A 455 0.40 -10.42 17.91
C TYR A 455 -0.42 -11.69 17.64
N TYR A 456 -1.66 -11.53 17.16
CA TYR A 456 -2.44 -12.66 16.69
C TYR A 456 -1.95 -13.11 15.30
N ARG A 457 -1.73 -12.18 14.38
CA ARG A 457 -1.29 -12.51 13.01
C ARG A 457 0.19 -12.90 12.92
N HIS A 458 1.00 -12.50 13.89
CA HIS A 458 2.42 -12.89 13.91
C HIS A 458 2.59 -14.36 14.34
N ARG A 459 3.01 -15.24 13.42
CA ARG A 459 3.24 -16.69 13.62
C ARG A 459 3.92 -17.01 14.96
N ASP A 460 5.08 -16.41 15.20
CA ASP A 460 5.96 -16.78 16.32
C ASP A 460 5.53 -16.20 17.68
N VAL A 461 4.50 -15.35 17.71
CA VAL A 461 4.00 -14.78 18.96
C VAL A 461 2.86 -15.64 19.50
N GLN A 462 3.09 -16.23 20.68
CA GLN A 462 2.10 -16.99 21.44
C GLN A 462 1.27 -16.07 22.35
N CYS A 463 0.35 -15.30 21.75
CA CYS A 463 -0.52 -14.38 22.48
C CYS A 463 -1.70 -15.09 23.16
N LEU A 464 -2.38 -14.37 24.07
CA LEU A 464 -3.53 -14.87 24.83
C LEU A 464 -4.64 -15.47 23.93
N LYS A 465 -4.90 -14.86 22.76
CA LYS A 465 -5.92 -15.34 21.83
C LYS A 465 -5.54 -16.67 21.15
N LYS A 466 -4.25 -16.99 21.06
CA LYS A 466 -3.74 -18.29 20.57
C LYS A 466 -3.60 -19.35 21.69
N GLY A 467 -4.03 -19.03 22.90
CA GLY A 467 -3.85 -19.92 24.07
C GLY A 467 -2.60 -19.63 24.89
N GLY A 468 -1.82 -18.60 24.55
CA GLY A 468 -0.73 -18.11 25.39
C GLY A 468 -1.21 -17.49 26.71
N LYS A 469 -0.26 -17.06 27.55
CA LYS A 469 -0.56 -16.57 28.90
C LYS A 469 -0.80 -15.06 29.00
N ARG A 470 -0.42 -14.27 27.98
CA ARG A 470 -0.42 -12.79 28.03
C ARG A 470 -0.94 -12.13 26.76
N CYS A 471 -1.55 -10.95 26.91
CA CYS A 471 -1.90 -10.06 25.82
C CYS A 471 -0.73 -9.09 25.57
N PHE A 472 0.06 -9.34 24.53
CA PHE A 472 1.23 -8.50 24.21
C PHE A 472 0.84 -7.06 23.84
N ALA A 473 -0.37 -6.86 23.31
CA ALA A 473 -0.88 -5.53 22.99
C ALA A 473 -1.01 -4.61 24.21
N ARG A 474 -1.16 -5.13 25.44
CA ARG A 474 -1.30 -4.27 26.63
C ARG A 474 -0.03 -3.46 26.96
N GLU A 475 1.10 -3.87 26.40
CA GLU A 475 2.42 -3.37 26.80
C GLU A 475 3.36 -3.10 25.61
N GLY A 476 2.84 -3.23 24.38
CA GLY A 476 3.61 -3.07 23.16
C GLY A 476 2.91 -2.14 22.18
N GLU A 477 3.10 -2.37 20.88
CA GLU A 477 2.44 -1.61 19.82
C GLU A 477 0.90 -1.75 19.88
N THR A 478 0.22 -0.63 20.10
CA THR A 478 -1.23 -0.53 20.34
C THR A 478 -2.00 0.18 19.25
N LYS A 479 -1.35 0.70 18.21
CA LYS A 479 -1.95 1.59 17.19
C LYS A 479 -3.33 1.13 16.71
N TYR A 480 -3.47 -0.14 16.35
CA TYR A 480 -4.74 -0.68 15.81
C TYR A 480 -5.65 -1.32 16.85
N HIS A 481 -5.28 -1.35 18.13
CA HIS A 481 -6.03 -2.05 19.17
C HIS A 481 -7.21 -1.23 19.71
N SER A 482 -8.03 -1.87 20.54
CA SER A 482 -9.24 -1.32 21.14
C SER A 482 -8.94 -0.12 22.06
N LEU A 483 -9.86 0.85 22.08
CA LEU A 483 -9.95 1.91 23.08
C LEU A 483 -10.61 1.42 24.36
N PHE A 484 -11.47 0.40 24.29
CA PHE A 484 -12.15 -0.15 25.46
C PHE A 484 -11.40 -1.39 25.98
N THR A 485 -10.85 -1.28 27.17
CA THR A 485 -9.82 -2.17 27.75
C THR A 485 -10.37 -3.17 28.77
N GLY A 486 -11.67 -3.13 29.06
CA GLY A 486 -12.35 -3.99 30.04
C GLY A 486 -12.30 -5.48 29.71
N SER A 487 -12.01 -5.84 28.45
CA SER A 487 -11.77 -7.22 28.03
C SER A 487 -10.30 -7.60 28.20
N MET A 488 -10.01 -8.87 28.53
CA MET A 488 -8.61 -9.32 28.67
C MET A 488 -7.78 -9.17 27.37
N CYS A 489 -8.40 -9.26 26.20
CA CYS A 489 -7.75 -9.15 24.89
C CYS A 489 -8.13 -7.85 24.17
N LEU A 490 -7.14 -7.03 23.82
CA LEU A 490 -7.40 -5.73 23.18
C LEU A 490 -7.67 -5.79 21.66
N SER A 491 -7.82 -6.99 21.09
CA SER A 491 -8.13 -7.14 19.66
C SER A 491 -9.51 -6.59 19.36
N PRO A 492 -9.65 -5.63 18.43
CA PRO A 492 -10.97 -5.11 18.09
C PRO A 492 -11.70 -6.03 17.10
N CYS A 493 -13.03 -5.84 16.99
CA CYS A 493 -13.84 -6.33 15.89
C CYS A 493 -13.57 -5.47 14.64
N VAL A 494 -13.23 -6.14 13.53
CA VAL A 494 -12.89 -5.51 12.25
C VAL A 494 -13.93 -5.74 11.16
N SER A 495 -15.03 -6.45 11.46
CA SER A 495 -16.08 -6.71 10.48
C SER A 495 -16.90 -5.45 10.20
N ASN A 496 -16.76 -4.92 8.99
CA ASN A 496 -17.57 -3.79 8.50
C ASN A 496 -19.07 -4.13 8.54
N LEU A 497 -19.43 -5.33 8.09
CA LEU A 497 -20.83 -5.76 8.08
C LEU A 497 -21.38 -5.88 9.50
N ALA A 498 -20.62 -6.40 10.46
CA ALA A 498 -21.09 -6.51 11.85
C ALA A 498 -21.46 -5.15 12.43
N VAL A 499 -20.68 -4.10 12.13
CA VAL A 499 -20.94 -2.73 12.59
C VAL A 499 -22.22 -2.19 11.93
N ALA A 500 -22.36 -2.32 10.61
CA ALA A 500 -23.56 -1.88 9.90
C ALA A 500 -24.82 -2.64 10.36
N LEU A 501 -24.75 -3.97 10.46
CA LEU A 501 -25.87 -4.81 10.89
C LEU A 501 -26.29 -4.52 12.34
N SER A 502 -25.36 -4.10 13.20
CA SER A 502 -25.65 -3.80 14.60
C SER A 502 -26.60 -2.61 14.80
N VAL A 503 -26.66 -1.66 13.86
CA VAL A 503 -27.60 -0.53 13.90
C VAL A 503 -28.89 -0.79 13.14
N LEU A 504 -28.99 -1.91 12.41
CA LEU A 504 -30.12 -2.25 11.54
C LEU A 504 -31.10 -3.25 12.17
N ASP A 505 -30.96 -3.58 13.45
CA ASP A 505 -31.73 -4.62 14.14
C ASP A 505 -31.64 -6.00 13.47
N ALA A 506 -30.49 -6.28 12.86
CA ALA A 506 -30.30 -7.55 12.18
C ALA A 506 -30.17 -8.71 13.17
N THR A 507 -30.68 -9.86 12.76
CA THR A 507 -30.46 -11.14 13.45
C THR A 507 -29.72 -12.11 12.52
N VAL A 508 -28.99 -13.04 13.10
CA VAL A 508 -28.17 -14.02 12.40
C VAL A 508 -28.66 -15.41 12.75
N VAL A 509 -29.02 -16.16 11.72
CA VAL A 509 -29.50 -17.54 11.84
C VAL A 509 -28.31 -18.47 11.73
N VAL A 510 -28.08 -19.27 12.76
CA VAL A 510 -26.90 -20.12 12.93
C VAL A 510 -27.33 -21.56 13.17
N GLN A 511 -26.78 -22.50 12.40
CA GLN A 511 -26.88 -23.93 12.68
C GLN A 511 -25.93 -24.29 13.83
N ARG A 512 -26.47 -24.93 14.87
CA ARG A 512 -25.76 -25.47 16.03
C ARG A 512 -26.14 -26.94 16.21
N GLY A 513 -25.27 -27.85 15.80
CA GLY A 513 -25.62 -29.27 15.71
C GLY A 513 -26.78 -29.48 14.73
N ARG A 514 -27.84 -30.14 15.20
CA ARG A 514 -29.08 -30.37 14.43
C ARG A 514 -30.13 -29.26 14.56
N LYS A 515 -29.86 -28.22 15.36
CA LYS A 515 -30.83 -27.14 15.61
C LYS A 515 -30.37 -25.85 14.96
N THR A 516 -31.32 -25.03 14.57
CA THR A 516 -31.06 -23.65 14.16
C THR A 516 -31.41 -22.71 15.29
N VAL A 517 -30.58 -21.68 15.52
CA VAL A 517 -30.82 -20.61 16.48
C VAL A 517 -30.73 -19.26 15.80
N THR A 518 -31.52 -18.30 16.25
CA THR A 518 -31.49 -16.92 15.77
C THR A 518 -30.88 -16.04 16.85
N LEU A 519 -29.82 -15.31 16.51
CA LEU A 519 -29.05 -14.49 17.44
C LEU A 519 -29.06 -13.02 16.99
N PRO A 520 -29.36 -12.06 17.88
CA PRO A 520 -29.01 -10.66 17.65
C PRO A 520 -27.49 -10.49 17.41
N LEU A 521 -27.08 -9.46 16.67
CA LEU A 521 -25.65 -9.20 16.45
C LEU A 521 -24.86 -9.02 17.75
N ALA A 522 -25.47 -8.42 18.77
CA ALA A 522 -24.85 -8.26 20.09
C ALA A 522 -24.49 -9.62 20.70
N GLU A 523 -25.39 -10.60 20.64
CA GLU A 523 -25.14 -11.96 21.15
C GLU A 523 -24.12 -12.72 20.29
N LEU A 524 -24.11 -12.50 18.98
CA LEU A 524 -23.13 -13.10 18.08
C LEU A 524 -21.69 -12.71 18.44
N TYR A 525 -21.45 -11.50 18.97
CA TYR A 525 -20.10 -11.02 19.33
C TYR A 525 -19.83 -10.97 20.83
N GLN A 526 -20.84 -11.12 21.70
CA GLN A 526 -20.70 -10.93 23.16
C GLN A 526 -19.53 -11.71 23.78
N ALA A 527 -19.30 -12.96 23.34
CA ALA A 527 -18.22 -13.78 23.89
C ALA A 527 -16.83 -13.18 23.63
N ALA A 528 -16.65 -12.34 22.61
CA ALA A 528 -15.38 -11.65 22.35
C ALA A 528 -15.03 -10.62 23.44
N TRP A 529 -16.03 -10.09 24.14
CA TRP A 529 -15.84 -9.16 25.26
C TRP A 529 -15.35 -9.88 26.52
N THR A 530 -15.96 -11.03 26.83
CA THR A 530 -15.69 -11.78 28.07
C THR A 530 -14.58 -12.81 27.92
N GLY A 531 -14.41 -13.38 26.73
CA GLY A 531 -13.46 -14.45 26.44
C GLY A 531 -12.26 -14.01 25.62
N ALA A 532 -11.07 -14.04 26.21
CA ALA A 532 -9.85 -13.62 25.50
C ALA A 532 -9.49 -14.48 24.27
N ARG A 533 -9.88 -15.77 24.29
CA ARG A 533 -9.54 -16.78 23.29
C ARG A 533 -10.50 -16.83 22.09
N VAL A 534 -11.66 -16.21 22.22
CA VAL A 534 -12.68 -16.20 21.17
C VAL A 534 -12.73 -14.82 20.51
N HIS A 535 -13.23 -14.76 19.28
CA HIS A 535 -13.39 -13.50 18.54
C HIS A 535 -14.86 -13.17 18.25
N ASN A 536 -15.74 -14.14 18.42
CA ASN A 536 -17.19 -14.04 18.41
C ASN A 536 -17.74 -15.22 19.25
N SER A 537 -19.05 -15.35 19.33
CA SER A 537 -19.77 -16.39 20.08
C SER A 537 -19.97 -17.69 19.28
N LEU A 538 -19.37 -17.82 18.09
CA LEU A 538 -19.46 -19.03 17.28
C LEU A 538 -18.50 -20.09 17.82
N LYS A 539 -19.01 -21.30 18.03
CA LYS A 539 -18.18 -22.47 18.24
C LYS A 539 -17.67 -23.02 16.89
N PRO A 540 -16.62 -23.87 16.86
CA PRO A 540 -16.08 -24.42 15.62
C PRO A 540 -17.11 -25.12 14.71
N ASP A 541 -18.15 -25.70 15.30
CA ASP A 541 -19.25 -26.42 14.64
C ASP A 541 -20.47 -25.54 14.33
N ASN A 542 -20.38 -24.22 14.54
CA ASN A 542 -21.49 -23.29 14.30
C ASN A 542 -21.41 -22.72 12.88
N LEU A 543 -22.43 -22.97 12.07
CA LEU A 543 -22.51 -22.50 10.69
C LEU A 543 -23.53 -21.37 10.56
N ILE A 544 -23.10 -20.18 10.12
CA ILE A 544 -24.02 -19.10 9.76
C ILE A 544 -24.76 -19.49 8.48
N LEU A 545 -26.09 -19.43 8.51
CA LEU A 545 -26.95 -19.73 7.36
C LEU A 545 -27.40 -18.47 6.64
N ARG A 546 -27.87 -17.47 7.39
CA ARG A 546 -28.41 -16.22 6.82
C ARG A 546 -28.43 -15.09 7.85
N VAL A 547 -28.53 -13.87 7.34
CA VAL A 547 -28.82 -12.66 8.09
C VAL A 547 -30.24 -12.23 7.75
N GLU A 548 -30.99 -11.84 8.77
CA GLU A 548 -32.36 -11.35 8.65
C GLU A 548 -32.41 -9.87 9.05
N LEU A 549 -33.01 -9.04 8.20
CA LEU A 549 -33.06 -7.60 8.33
C LEU A 549 -34.51 -7.12 8.37
N PRO A 550 -34.97 -6.47 9.45
CA PRO A 550 -36.30 -5.88 9.47
C PRO A 550 -36.37 -4.71 8.50
N VAL A 551 -37.45 -4.64 7.72
CA VAL A 551 -37.77 -3.49 6.86
C VAL A 551 -38.58 -2.51 7.69
N VAL A 552 -38.03 -1.32 7.89
CA VAL A 552 -38.67 -0.25 8.68
C VAL A 552 -38.90 0.94 7.75
N ALA A 553 -40.17 1.31 7.55
CA ALA A 553 -40.54 2.41 6.66
C ALA A 553 -39.88 3.72 7.11
N GLY A 554 -39.34 4.47 6.15
CA GLY A 554 -38.67 5.75 6.40
C GLY A 554 -37.32 5.65 7.14
N ARG A 555 -36.80 4.44 7.43
CA ARG A 555 -35.50 4.29 8.09
C ARG A 555 -34.38 4.67 7.12
N ARG A 556 -33.50 5.55 7.59
CA ARG A 556 -32.25 5.93 6.93
C ARG A 556 -31.10 5.23 7.64
N SER A 557 -30.01 4.99 6.91
CA SER A 557 -28.79 4.43 7.48
C SER A 557 -27.55 4.91 6.73
N ALA A 558 -26.42 4.96 7.42
CA ALA A 558 -25.14 5.30 6.83
C ALA A 558 -24.01 4.49 7.46
N TYR A 559 -22.98 4.20 6.68
CA TYR A 559 -21.71 3.64 7.11
C TYR A 559 -20.56 4.49 6.59
N LEU A 560 -19.58 4.72 7.47
CA LEU A 560 -18.34 5.44 7.16
C LEU A 560 -17.17 4.70 7.79
N GLN A 561 -16.04 4.65 7.11
CA GLN A 561 -14.77 4.22 7.72
C GLN A 561 -13.64 5.16 7.36
N MET A 562 -12.57 5.11 8.15
CA MET A 562 -11.34 5.81 7.84
C MET A 562 -10.14 4.86 7.98
N GLY A 563 -9.35 4.76 6.92
CA GLY A 563 -8.08 4.05 6.88
C GLY A 563 -6.88 4.99 6.93
N GLU A 564 -5.68 4.44 6.78
CA GLU A 564 -4.47 5.24 6.53
C GLU A 564 -4.34 5.59 5.05
N LYS A 565 -4.78 4.69 4.17
CA LYS A 565 -4.82 4.82 2.70
C LYS A 565 -6.21 5.18 2.19
N SER A 566 -6.28 5.66 0.96
CA SER A 566 -7.54 5.99 0.28
C SER A 566 -8.41 4.77 0.00
N ASP A 567 -7.79 3.63 -0.32
CA ASP A 567 -8.47 2.37 -0.62
C ASP A 567 -7.58 1.18 -0.22
N PHE A 568 -8.16 -0.03 -0.21
CA PHE A 568 -7.50 -1.28 0.15
C PHE A 568 -6.80 -1.19 1.51
N ASP A 569 -7.55 -0.80 2.53
CA ASP A 569 -7.05 -0.67 3.90
C ASP A 569 -8.08 -1.09 4.95
N TRP A 570 -7.59 -1.53 6.09
CA TRP A 570 -8.41 -1.78 7.27
C TRP A 570 -8.81 -0.46 7.92
N ALA A 571 -10.03 -0.40 8.44
CA ALA A 571 -10.49 0.74 9.21
C ALA A 571 -9.64 0.94 10.48
N LEU A 572 -9.18 2.18 10.70
CA LEU A 572 -8.68 2.60 12.00
C LEU A 572 -9.84 2.76 12.98
N VAL A 573 -10.93 3.35 12.48
CA VAL A 573 -12.26 3.44 13.10
C VAL A 573 -13.28 3.36 11.98
N SER A 574 -14.40 2.69 12.25
CA SER A 574 -15.60 2.76 11.41
C SER A 574 -16.81 3.17 12.24
N CYS A 575 -17.82 3.75 11.62
CA CYS A 575 -19.05 4.18 12.24
C CYS A 575 -20.25 3.79 11.37
N ALA A 576 -21.28 3.23 11.99
CA ALA A 576 -22.59 3.08 11.38
C ALA A 576 -23.63 3.86 12.18
N ALA A 577 -24.60 4.44 11.49
CA ALA A 577 -25.75 5.06 12.12
C ALA A 577 -27.03 4.68 11.37
N ALA A 578 -28.14 4.54 12.09
CA ALA A 578 -29.46 4.31 11.50
C ALA A 578 -30.54 4.99 12.34
N GLY A 579 -31.65 5.36 11.72
CA GLY A 579 -32.80 5.97 12.40
C GLY A 579 -33.84 6.45 11.41
N ARG A 580 -35.04 6.77 11.89
CA ARG A 580 -36.08 7.44 11.09
C ARG A 580 -36.04 8.94 11.35
N LEU A 581 -36.35 9.74 10.32
CA LEU A 581 -36.49 11.19 10.45
C LEU A 581 -37.97 11.54 10.36
N GLU A 582 -38.56 11.93 11.49
CA GLU A 582 -39.97 12.29 11.61
C GLU A 582 -40.07 13.73 12.11
N ASN A 583 -40.68 14.62 11.32
CA ASN A 583 -40.80 16.05 11.63
C ASN A 583 -39.44 16.72 11.96
N GLY A 584 -38.38 16.34 11.24
CA GLY A 584 -37.02 16.84 11.45
C GLY A 584 -36.32 16.29 12.70
N ARG A 585 -36.89 15.29 13.39
CA ARG A 585 -36.35 14.68 14.60
C ARG A 585 -36.08 13.20 14.39
N LEU A 586 -34.99 12.72 14.98
CA LEU A 586 -34.58 11.33 14.91
C LEU A 586 -35.44 10.44 15.81
N ARG A 587 -35.78 9.25 15.31
CA ARG A 587 -36.53 8.18 15.98
C ARG A 587 -35.83 6.84 15.82
N ASP A 588 -35.80 6.04 16.88
CA ASP A 588 -35.10 4.74 16.92
C ASP A 588 -33.66 4.88 16.39
N ALA A 589 -33.00 5.95 16.82
CA ALA A 589 -31.67 6.29 16.35
C ALA A 589 -30.61 5.46 17.05
N ARG A 590 -29.71 4.88 16.26
CA ARG A 590 -28.64 4.02 16.73
C ARG A 590 -27.33 4.43 16.09
N VAL A 591 -26.27 4.37 16.88
CA VAL A 591 -24.90 4.61 16.41
C VAL A 591 -23.97 3.53 16.96
N ALA A 592 -23.12 2.99 16.10
CA ALA A 592 -22.15 1.96 16.44
C ALA A 592 -20.77 2.29 15.89
N LEU A 593 -19.73 1.97 16.67
CA LEU A 593 -18.33 2.08 16.25
C LEU A 593 -17.71 0.69 16.05
N GLY A 594 -16.90 0.57 15.00
CA GLY A 594 -16.02 -0.57 14.75
C GLY A 594 -14.56 -0.23 15.01
N CYS A 595 -13.71 -1.25 15.10
CA CYS A 595 -12.27 -1.10 15.32
C CYS A 595 -11.85 -0.39 16.62
N VAL A 596 -12.78 -0.14 17.55
CA VAL A 596 -12.53 0.51 18.86
C VAL A 596 -12.74 -0.43 20.05
N ALA A 597 -13.42 -1.56 19.86
CA ALA A 597 -13.67 -2.56 20.89
C ALA A 597 -13.66 -3.98 20.28
N PRO A 598 -13.54 -5.05 21.08
CA PRO A 598 -13.66 -6.44 20.61
C PRO A 598 -15.01 -6.81 19.99
N ILE A 599 -16.01 -5.95 20.16
CA ILE A 599 -17.38 -6.10 19.65
C ILE A 599 -17.75 -4.82 18.86
N PRO A 600 -18.75 -4.86 17.97
CA PRO A 600 -19.40 -3.64 17.48
C PRO A 600 -19.87 -2.80 18.68
N TRP A 601 -19.24 -1.66 18.89
CA TRP A 601 -19.42 -0.87 20.11
C TRP A 601 -20.62 0.04 20.01
N GLN A 602 -21.58 -0.12 20.92
CA GLN A 602 -22.74 0.76 21.07
C GLN A 602 -22.93 1.11 22.55
N ALA A 603 -23.49 2.28 22.81
CA ALA A 603 -23.92 2.70 24.13
C ALA A 603 -25.40 3.08 24.08
N LYS A 604 -26.23 2.44 24.92
CA LYS A 604 -27.67 2.70 24.97
C LYS A 604 -27.97 4.16 25.28
N GLU A 605 -27.17 4.77 26.15
CA GLU A 605 -27.30 6.17 26.54
C GLU A 605 -26.91 7.12 25.42
N ALA A 606 -25.99 6.74 24.52
CA ALA A 606 -25.68 7.54 23.34
C ALA A 606 -26.87 7.51 22.35
N ASN A 607 -27.48 6.35 22.13
CA ASN A 607 -28.68 6.22 21.31
C ASN A 607 -29.86 7.02 21.89
N ALA A 608 -30.05 6.97 23.21
CA ALA A 608 -31.11 7.73 23.90
C ALA A 608 -30.95 9.25 23.74
N LEU A 609 -29.72 9.77 23.63
CA LEU A 609 -29.45 11.19 23.40
C LEU A 609 -29.78 11.63 21.96
N LEU A 610 -29.85 10.70 21.01
CA LEU A 610 -30.26 10.98 19.64
C LEU A 610 -31.79 10.98 19.49
N GLU A 611 -32.49 10.26 20.35
CA GLU A 611 -33.95 10.12 20.29
C GLU A 611 -34.64 11.47 20.48
N ASN A 612 -35.66 11.75 19.65
CA ASN A 612 -36.32 13.05 19.58
C ASN A 612 -35.36 14.23 19.34
N GLN A 613 -34.19 14.08 18.70
CA GLN A 613 -33.31 15.22 18.42
C GLN A 613 -33.12 15.44 16.93
N PRO A 614 -32.89 16.68 16.47
CA PRO A 614 -32.51 16.92 15.08
C PRO A 614 -31.08 16.38 14.81
N PRO A 615 -30.79 15.85 13.61
CA PRO A 615 -29.49 15.31 13.21
C PRO A 615 -28.44 16.42 12.97
N THR A 616 -28.17 17.24 13.99
CA THR A 616 -27.23 18.35 13.91
C THR A 616 -25.83 17.95 14.39
N VAL A 617 -24.83 18.76 14.04
CA VAL A 617 -23.45 18.64 14.55
C VAL A 617 -23.42 18.63 16.08
N ALA A 618 -24.22 19.47 16.74
CA ALA A 618 -24.27 19.55 18.20
C ALA A 618 -24.80 18.26 18.82
N THR A 619 -25.97 17.79 18.37
CA THR A 619 -26.58 16.52 18.81
C THR A 619 -25.61 15.35 18.62
N ALA A 620 -24.98 15.26 17.44
CA ALA A 620 -24.06 14.18 17.13
C ALA A 620 -22.77 14.25 17.97
N THR A 621 -22.32 15.45 18.35
CA THR A 621 -21.16 15.63 19.25
C THR A 621 -21.48 15.10 20.64
N THR A 622 -22.64 15.46 21.20
CA THR A 622 -23.07 14.96 22.52
C THR A 622 -23.20 13.44 22.54
N ALA A 623 -23.76 12.85 21.48
CA ALA A 623 -23.84 11.40 21.34
C ALA A 623 -22.46 10.74 21.22
N ALA A 624 -21.53 11.33 20.46
CA ALA A 624 -20.16 10.85 20.32
C ALA A 624 -19.41 10.85 21.65
N ASP A 625 -19.50 11.94 22.40
CA ASP A 625 -18.86 12.08 23.71
C ASP A 625 -19.40 11.06 24.70
N ARG A 626 -20.72 10.79 24.67
CA ARG A 626 -21.31 9.73 25.50
C ARG A 626 -20.84 8.34 25.08
N LEU A 627 -20.76 8.07 23.77
CA LEU A 627 -20.31 6.78 23.23
C LEU A 627 -18.86 6.46 23.60
N LEU A 628 -18.03 7.50 23.75
CA LEU A 628 -16.60 7.41 24.07
C LEU A 628 -16.28 7.66 25.55
N LYS A 629 -17.28 7.89 26.41
CA LYS A 629 -17.08 8.28 27.82
C LYS A 629 -16.12 7.37 28.60
N ASN A 630 -16.16 6.06 28.33
CA ASN A 630 -15.35 5.04 29.01
C ASN A 630 -14.18 4.54 28.16
N ALA A 631 -13.77 5.29 27.13
CA ALA A 631 -12.61 4.96 26.32
C ALA A 631 -11.31 5.18 27.13
N GLU A 632 -10.43 4.19 27.11
CA GLU A 632 -9.12 4.20 27.76
C GLU A 632 -8.02 4.06 26.70
N PRO A 633 -7.66 5.16 26.01
CA PRO A 633 -6.64 5.12 24.98
C PRO A 633 -5.31 4.63 25.55
N GLN A 634 -4.66 3.74 24.81
CA GLN A 634 -3.33 3.23 25.07
C GLN A 634 -2.28 4.09 24.36
N GLU A 635 -1.00 3.82 24.63
CA GLU A 635 0.16 4.62 24.16
C GLU A 635 0.08 5.08 22.69
N HIS A 636 -0.35 4.20 21.77
CA HIS A 636 -0.27 4.45 20.33
C HIS A 636 -1.61 4.70 19.65
N ASN A 637 -2.75 4.61 20.35
CA ASN A 637 -4.09 4.63 19.72
C ASN A 637 -5.01 5.78 20.15
N ALA A 638 -4.51 6.75 20.92
CA ALA A 638 -5.26 7.95 21.33
C ALA A 638 -5.84 8.74 20.14
N TYR A 639 -5.20 8.68 18.97
CA TYR A 639 -5.69 9.31 17.74
C TYR A 639 -7.07 8.82 17.30
N LYS A 640 -7.52 7.63 17.76
CA LYS A 640 -8.83 7.08 17.42
C LYS A 640 -9.98 7.85 18.06
N ILE A 641 -9.77 8.59 19.16
CA ILE A 641 -10.82 9.37 19.83
C ILE A 641 -11.36 10.49 18.92
N PRO A 642 -10.55 11.46 18.47
CA PRO A 642 -11.04 12.53 17.60
C PRO A 642 -11.57 11.99 16.27
N LEU A 643 -10.95 10.91 15.76
CA LEU A 643 -11.43 10.23 14.55
C LEU A 643 -12.82 9.63 14.73
N ALA A 644 -13.08 8.93 15.85
CA ALA A 644 -14.38 8.37 16.16
C ALA A 644 -15.44 9.47 16.32
N GLN A 645 -15.12 10.57 17.01
CA GLN A 645 -16.04 11.72 17.14
C GLN A 645 -16.40 12.29 15.76
N ALA A 646 -15.42 12.47 14.87
CA ALA A 646 -15.64 12.96 13.51
C ALA A 646 -16.55 12.02 12.69
N LEU A 647 -16.31 10.70 12.76
CA LEU A 647 -17.12 9.72 12.04
C LEU A 647 -18.55 9.62 12.58
N VAL A 648 -18.76 9.74 13.90
CA VAL A 648 -20.11 9.82 14.49
C VAL A 648 -20.84 11.05 13.98
N ARG A 649 -20.21 12.23 14.01
CA ARG A 649 -20.81 13.47 13.48
C ARG A 649 -21.24 13.31 12.02
N ARG A 650 -20.36 12.79 11.17
CA ARG A 650 -20.63 12.60 9.73
C ARG A 650 -21.69 11.53 9.47
N ALA A 651 -21.69 10.43 10.22
CA ALA A 651 -22.67 9.37 10.05
C ALA A 651 -24.08 9.80 10.48
N VAL A 652 -24.20 10.53 11.61
CA VAL A 652 -25.49 11.07 12.07
C VAL A 652 -25.99 12.16 11.13
N ALA A 653 -25.11 13.04 10.62
CA ALA A 653 -25.50 14.07 9.66
C ALA A 653 -26.06 13.48 8.35
N LYS A 654 -25.58 12.30 7.91
CA LYS A 654 -26.15 11.57 6.76
C LYS A 654 -27.58 11.04 6.99
N LEU A 655 -28.11 11.10 8.21
CA LEU A 655 -29.50 10.74 8.49
C LEU A 655 -30.47 11.92 8.29
N ALA A 656 -29.97 13.15 8.19
CA ALA A 656 -30.75 14.33 7.75
C ALA A 656 -31.21 14.16 6.31
#